data_AF-A0A1I1HIC9-F1
#
_entry.id   AF-A0A1I1HIC9-F1
#
_cell.length_a   1.000
_cell.length_b   1.000
_cell.length_c   1.000
_cell.angle_alpha   90.00
_cell.angle_beta   90.00
_cell.angle_gamma   90.00
#
_symmetry.space_group_name_H-M   'P 1'
#
loop_
_entity.id
_entity.type
_entity.pdbx_description
1 polymer ?
#
loop_
_entity_poly.entity_id
_entity_poly.type
_entity_poly.pdbx_seq_one_letter_code
_entity_poly.pdbx_strand_id
1 'polypeptide(L)'
;MKNIGKALILSTSIFAGAAAYVNSTGNLQAEASSITSISKTSFQTTANLNIRMSANLKAKLIVTVPKGKIVTATQRIGTWYKISYTYKSGGKNVTKSGWASGNYLNGVKVPISPVYLFTNKTSKLYSSPDTKKKEVYSVASNTGFYSKIKVVNSAGQTWYQISYKGKTLYVNSSYTAKKTASSFSQTKYTAEKDTYIYQSYGSSYTKIIKVPKSAIVTSKSKVGDWYAVSYGGKSGYTMSADLAKYNEVTFKLIDTDETYYFSKSSIKLYSAPDSTKQPVLSSGANEGFVSKKEAVNSLGETWYSVEMNGKNYYVKNSDVTSEAFIPVSASKFKLTAASSLYVLFGPQYKVLANVPKDTIVTPDKKIGSWYHVSFEGQSGYISESELAPYTDYTEQKITQTTFVTTSELNIRGSADAASGLLSVIPASTLVAADYKTSNGWYKVAYDGKIGYVSGSYLKQVVTGDPLTSHDSYQFIDLRTKSNVTAAQINGYIAKNLKAGQVSVLTNKGQSFIDAGNRYGVNALYLAAHAIHESDFGRSNISLGKNNLFGFGAFDISPFVASYRFSTIDLCINYIAAEIKSTYLNKANWKYSGAYLGFSTKDMKNTRINQNSEGMNFYYASDPNWGKSIARHMENMLPYDKAYYKNAVINPTVPGQPGIPGGSDVFPAGITAVAKQDLVLNSAKGVNDKVKTIKSGSSFNLLEKTNDYWVRVSVNNVEYWINTIKFDKYKNYLAVQNLGRITGASSVNIRKDATVSSDILGSYKLNNYVSIVPQKDGTATMNSTKTWYKVQLSDGTFAWVSATYVARELQ
;
A
#
# COMPACT_ATOMS: atom_id res chain seq x y z
N MET A 1 14.95 -45.28 41.41
CA MET A 1 15.89 -45.76 40.37
C MET A 1 16.51 -44.54 39.71
N LYS A 2 17.76 -44.20 40.04
CA LYS A 2 18.99 -44.58 39.30
C LYS A 2 19.02 -43.88 37.91
N ASN A 3 19.89 -42.87 37.71
CA ASN A 3 21.32 -42.99 37.31
C ASN A 3 21.45 -43.29 35.79
N ILE A 4 22.37 -42.78 34.95
CA ILE A 4 23.82 -42.41 34.97
C ILE A 4 24.10 -41.75 33.59
N GLY A 5 25.14 -40.96 33.27
CA GLY A 5 26.43 -40.55 33.85
C GLY A 5 27.05 -39.43 32.96
N LYS A 6 28.13 -38.73 33.33
CA LYS A 6 29.51 -39.21 33.53
C LYS A 6 30.38 -38.19 34.31
N ALA A 7 31.33 -38.76 35.06
CA ALA A 7 32.68 -38.28 35.43
C ALA A 7 32.85 -37.06 36.38
N LEU A 8 33.17 -37.37 37.64
CA LEU A 8 33.88 -36.50 38.60
C LEU A 8 35.02 -37.33 39.23
N ILE A 9 36.22 -36.75 39.30
CA ILE A 9 37.42 -37.35 39.91
C ILE A 9 37.66 -36.67 41.27
N LEU A 10 37.80 -37.48 42.32
CA LEU A 10 38.11 -37.11 43.70
C LEU A 10 38.94 -38.25 44.32
N SER A 11 40.11 -37.94 44.86
CA SER A 11 40.83 -38.68 45.93
C SER A 11 42.19 -37.99 46.16
N THR A 12 42.79 -37.87 47.35
CA THR A 12 42.43 -38.18 48.75
C THR A 12 43.47 -37.43 49.60
N SER A 13 43.06 -36.84 50.73
CA SER A 13 43.95 -36.45 51.82
C SER A 13 43.52 -37.21 53.06
N ILE A 14 44.34 -38.15 53.52
CA ILE A 14 44.19 -38.89 54.77
C ILE A 14 45.27 -38.38 55.72
N PHE A 15 44.89 -37.77 56.85
CA PHE A 15 45.08 -38.39 58.17
C PHE A 15 44.41 -37.53 59.25
N ALA A 16 43.56 -38.21 60.01
CA ALA A 16 43.01 -37.78 61.27
C ALA A 16 44.04 -37.93 62.40
N GLY A 17 43.83 -37.19 63.50
CA GLY A 17 44.58 -37.32 64.75
C GLY A 17 44.34 -36.07 65.60
N ALA A 18 43.15 -35.93 66.17
CA ALA A 18 42.85 -36.28 67.57
C ALA A 18 43.28 -35.19 68.56
N ALA A 19 42.28 -34.66 69.27
CA ALA A 19 42.46 -33.82 70.42
C ALA A 19 43.07 -34.63 71.58
N ALA A 20 44.04 -34.03 72.27
CA ALA A 20 44.37 -34.41 73.63
C ALA A 20 44.57 -33.13 74.44
N TYR A 21 43.70 -32.95 75.44
CA TYR A 21 43.98 -32.13 76.59
C TYR A 21 45.21 -32.72 77.30
N VAL A 22 46.20 -31.88 77.60
CA VAL A 22 47.10 -32.11 78.72
C VAL A 22 47.06 -30.87 79.59
N ASN A 23 46.18 -30.88 80.59
CA ASN A 23 46.55 -30.30 81.87
C ASN A 23 47.41 -31.36 82.55
N SER A 24 48.72 -31.15 82.58
CA SER A 24 49.57 -31.76 83.59
C SER A 24 50.50 -30.69 84.11
N THR A 25 50.11 -30.17 85.27
CA THR A 25 50.99 -29.66 86.33
C THR A 25 52.47 -29.97 86.09
N GLY A 26 53.14 -29.04 85.43
CA GLY A 26 54.58 -28.96 85.34
C GLY A 26 55.01 -27.84 86.25
N ASN A 27 55.66 -28.22 87.35
CA ASN A 27 56.30 -27.36 88.33
C ASN A 27 56.81 -26.03 87.73
N LEU A 28 56.58 -24.97 88.49
CA LEU A 28 57.38 -23.75 88.47
C LEU A 28 58.88 -24.13 88.51
N GLN A 29 59.48 -24.32 87.35
CA GLN A 29 60.90 -24.21 87.18
C GLN A 29 61.11 -22.99 86.31
N ALA A 30 61.51 -21.89 86.95
CA ALA A 30 62.01 -20.73 86.26
C ALA A 30 63.22 -21.16 85.43
N GLU A 31 63.02 -21.43 84.14
CA GLU A 31 64.12 -21.57 83.18
C GLU A 31 64.87 -20.24 83.16
N ALA A 32 66.12 -20.28 83.61
CA ALA A 32 67.02 -19.14 83.49
C ALA A 32 67.17 -18.83 81.99
N SER A 33 66.67 -17.67 81.55
CA SER A 33 66.87 -17.20 80.17
C SER A 33 68.34 -17.31 79.78
N SER A 34 68.66 -17.77 78.57
CA SER A 34 70.04 -17.87 78.08
C SER A 34 70.55 -16.52 77.55
N ILE A 35 71.88 -16.30 77.62
CA ILE A 35 72.51 -15.06 77.11
C ILE A 35 72.48 -15.08 75.57
N THR A 36 71.87 -14.07 74.97
CA THR A 36 71.87 -13.84 73.52
C THR A 36 72.81 -12.68 73.17
N SER A 37 73.78 -12.91 72.29
CA SER A 37 74.58 -11.84 71.69
C SER A 37 73.73 -11.02 70.71
N ILE A 38 73.82 -9.70 70.78
CA ILE A 38 73.09 -8.78 69.87
C ILE A 38 74.09 -7.89 69.14
N SER A 39 73.71 -7.39 67.96
CA SER A 39 74.48 -6.35 67.28
C SER A 39 74.64 -5.14 68.22
N LYS A 40 75.83 -4.55 68.22
CA LYS A 40 76.19 -3.39 69.05
C LYS A 40 75.13 -2.29 68.88
N THR A 41 74.33 -2.06 69.92
CA THR A 41 73.14 -1.17 69.87
C THR A 41 73.25 -0.11 70.95
N SER A 42 73.11 1.15 70.56
CA SER A 42 73.09 2.27 71.51
C SER A 42 71.69 2.50 72.06
N PHE A 43 71.60 2.63 73.38
CA PHE A 43 70.40 2.96 74.12
C PHE A 43 70.63 4.22 74.97
N GLN A 44 69.58 4.97 75.25
CA GLN A 44 69.60 6.08 76.19
C GLN A 44 68.93 5.65 77.49
N THR A 45 69.55 5.93 78.64
CA THR A 45 68.95 5.64 79.94
C THR A 45 67.77 6.56 80.22
N THR A 46 66.67 6.04 80.76
CA THR A 46 65.46 6.82 81.08
C THR A 46 65.37 7.19 82.57
N ALA A 47 66.22 6.58 83.40
CA ALA A 47 66.40 6.83 84.82
C ALA A 47 67.88 6.70 85.20
N ASN A 48 68.22 7.05 86.45
CA ASN A 48 69.52 6.69 87.01
C ASN A 48 69.58 5.15 87.09
N LEU A 49 70.39 4.54 86.22
CA LEU A 49 70.34 3.13 85.90
C LEU A 49 71.55 2.41 86.46
N ASN A 50 71.30 1.52 87.43
CA ASN A 50 72.32 0.69 88.04
C ASN A 50 72.80 -0.40 87.08
N ILE A 51 74.11 -0.43 86.80
CA ILE A 51 74.80 -1.53 86.14
C ILE A 51 75.32 -2.50 87.21
N ARG A 52 75.02 -3.79 87.07
CA ARG A 52 75.36 -4.84 88.03
C ARG A 52 76.24 -5.92 87.41
N MET A 53 76.94 -6.70 88.25
CA MET A 53 77.80 -7.80 87.75
C MET A 53 77.03 -8.91 87.04
N SER A 54 75.77 -9.15 87.41
CA SER A 54 74.92 -10.19 86.82
C SER A 54 73.49 -9.66 86.61
N ALA A 55 72.72 -10.31 85.74
CA ALA A 55 71.38 -9.89 85.32
C ALA A 55 70.28 -10.13 86.37
N ASN A 56 70.45 -9.60 87.59
CA ASN A 56 69.45 -9.63 88.65
C ASN A 56 69.65 -8.45 89.63
N LEU A 57 68.63 -8.11 90.41
CA LEU A 57 68.66 -6.95 91.31
C LEU A 57 69.56 -7.12 92.54
N LYS A 58 69.87 -8.36 92.94
CA LYS A 58 70.70 -8.67 94.12
C LYS A 58 72.20 -8.62 93.80
N ALA A 59 72.59 -8.67 92.53
CA ALA A 59 73.98 -8.65 92.11
C ALA A 59 74.68 -7.34 92.47
N LYS A 60 75.97 -7.42 92.80
CA LYS A 60 76.82 -6.29 93.21
C LYS A 60 76.72 -5.14 92.19
N LEU A 61 76.45 -3.94 92.72
CA LEU A 61 76.42 -2.70 91.95
C LEU A 61 77.84 -2.37 91.47
N ILE A 62 77.99 -2.11 90.17
CA ILE A 62 79.26 -1.66 89.57
C ILE A 62 79.30 -0.14 89.54
N VAL A 63 78.29 0.47 88.91
CA VAL A 63 78.16 1.92 88.76
C VAL A 63 76.70 2.29 88.44
N THR A 64 76.29 3.49 88.82
CA THR A 64 75.00 4.08 88.44
C THR A 64 75.19 5.00 87.24
N VAL A 65 74.54 4.69 86.11
CA VAL A 65 74.53 5.54 84.92
C VAL A 65 73.47 6.61 85.08
N PRO A 66 73.79 7.91 85.00
CA PRO A 66 72.79 8.96 85.12
C PRO A 66 71.70 8.84 84.06
N LYS A 67 70.50 9.33 84.38
CA LYS A 67 69.39 9.48 83.42
C LYS A 67 69.84 10.28 82.18
N GLY A 68 69.41 9.85 81.01
CA GLY A 68 69.64 10.52 79.73
C GLY A 68 70.99 10.21 79.06
N LYS A 69 71.83 9.35 79.64
CA LYS A 69 73.14 9.00 79.06
C LYS A 69 73.03 7.85 78.06
N ILE A 70 73.92 7.85 77.07
CA ILE A 70 73.97 6.82 76.04
C ILE A 70 74.87 5.68 76.52
N VAL A 71 74.35 4.46 76.40
CA VAL A 71 75.04 3.22 76.73
C VAL A 71 74.99 2.30 75.54
N THR A 72 75.99 1.45 75.39
CA THR A 72 76.04 0.48 74.28
C THR A 72 75.77 -0.91 74.80
N ALA A 73 74.77 -1.59 74.25
CA ALA A 73 74.48 -2.98 74.55
C ALA A 73 75.05 -3.93 73.49
N THR A 74 75.60 -5.05 73.94
CA THR A 74 76.14 -6.11 73.07
C THR A 74 75.57 -7.49 73.38
N GLN A 75 74.93 -7.68 74.54
CA GLN A 75 74.28 -8.93 74.93
C GLN A 75 72.97 -8.65 75.66
N ARG A 76 72.06 -9.61 75.66
CA ARG A 76 70.77 -9.54 76.36
C ARG A 76 70.43 -10.91 76.96
N ILE A 77 69.78 -10.89 78.13
CA ILE A 77 69.22 -12.06 78.80
C ILE A 77 67.88 -11.63 79.43
N GLY A 78 66.77 -12.23 79.01
CA GLY A 78 65.43 -11.79 79.43
C GLY A 78 65.20 -10.27 79.18
N THR A 79 64.89 -9.52 80.24
CA THR A 79 64.70 -8.05 80.18
C THR A 79 65.98 -7.26 80.48
N TRP A 80 67.12 -7.93 80.66
CA TRP A 80 68.39 -7.30 81.02
C TRP A 80 69.32 -7.21 79.82
N TYR A 81 70.03 -6.09 79.71
CA TYR A 81 71.04 -5.86 78.70
C TYR A 81 72.42 -5.76 79.35
N LYS A 82 73.41 -6.41 78.77
CA LYS A 82 74.82 -6.16 79.11
C LYS A 82 75.22 -4.89 78.38
N ILE A 83 75.32 -3.82 79.14
CA ILE A 83 75.60 -2.47 78.65
C ILE A 83 77.00 -2.03 79.07
N SER A 84 77.60 -1.21 78.22
CA SER A 84 78.84 -0.49 78.45
C SER A 84 78.52 0.99 78.59
N TYR A 85 79.01 1.61 79.66
CA TYR A 85 78.93 3.06 79.90
C TYR A 85 80.32 3.65 80.09
N THR A 86 80.66 4.65 79.30
CA THR A 86 81.93 5.38 79.38
C THR A 86 81.68 6.77 79.95
N TYR A 87 82.43 7.14 81.00
CA TYR A 87 82.36 8.46 81.63
C TYR A 87 83.76 8.94 82.05
N LYS A 88 83.93 10.25 82.29
CA LYS A 88 85.20 10.82 82.75
C LYS A 88 85.30 10.78 84.26
N SER A 89 86.40 10.25 84.79
CA SER A 89 86.73 10.27 86.22
C SER A 89 88.20 10.65 86.37
N GLY A 90 88.51 11.76 87.04
CA GLY A 90 89.89 12.28 87.13
C GLY A 90 90.52 12.60 85.77
N GLY A 91 89.74 13.16 84.83
CA GLY A 91 90.22 13.54 83.49
C GLY A 91 90.35 12.40 82.46
N LYS A 92 90.37 11.13 82.89
CA LYS A 92 90.48 9.95 82.00
C LYS A 92 89.11 9.32 81.72
N ASN A 93 88.91 8.80 80.51
CA ASN A 93 87.72 8.03 80.15
C ASN A 93 87.77 6.65 80.81
N VAL A 94 86.77 6.35 81.64
CA VAL A 94 86.59 5.05 82.28
C VAL A 94 85.34 4.40 81.70
N THR A 95 85.48 3.18 81.18
CA THR A 95 84.35 2.37 80.71
C THR A 95 84.03 1.29 81.73
N LYS A 96 82.78 1.24 82.16
CA LYS A 96 82.25 0.16 83.02
C LYS A 96 81.19 -0.61 82.24
N SER A 97 81.25 -1.93 82.33
CA SER A 97 80.31 -2.83 81.67
C SER A 97 79.67 -3.77 82.66
N GLY A 98 78.41 -4.10 82.44
CA GLY A 98 77.65 -5.05 83.25
C GLY A 98 76.19 -5.08 82.83
N TRP A 99 75.35 -5.73 83.61
CA TRP A 99 73.95 -5.94 83.31
C TRP A 99 73.05 -4.85 83.91
N ALA A 100 72.19 -4.27 83.09
CA ALA A 100 71.18 -3.31 83.52
C ALA A 100 69.80 -3.67 82.95
N SER A 101 68.74 -3.28 83.65
CA SER A 101 67.38 -3.56 83.19
C SER A 101 67.04 -2.73 81.95
N GLY A 102 66.61 -3.42 80.88
CA GLY A 102 66.17 -2.84 79.62
C GLY A 102 64.89 -2.01 79.73
N ASN A 103 64.14 -2.14 80.83
CA ASN A 103 62.97 -1.29 81.10
C ASN A 103 63.35 0.20 81.23
N TYR A 104 64.61 0.48 81.55
CA TYR A 104 65.14 1.84 81.68
C TYR A 104 66.00 2.26 80.47
N LEU A 105 65.86 1.58 79.34
CA LEU A 105 66.58 1.87 78.11
C LEU A 105 65.60 2.28 77.01
N ASN A 106 65.80 3.45 76.42
CA ASN A 106 65.08 3.89 75.23
C ASN A 106 65.97 3.79 73.99
N GLY A 107 65.39 3.39 72.86
CA GLY A 107 66.09 3.25 71.58
C GLY A 107 66.59 4.61 71.05
N VAL A 108 67.83 4.62 70.54
CA VAL A 108 68.43 5.82 69.91
C VAL A 108 68.13 5.83 68.40
N LYS A 109 67.84 7.01 67.85
CA LYS A 109 67.66 7.22 66.40
C LYS A 109 69.01 7.17 65.70
N VAL A 110 69.15 6.28 64.73
CA VAL A 110 70.37 6.07 63.95
C VAL A 110 70.11 6.42 62.48
N PRO A 111 70.83 7.41 61.91
CA PRO A 111 70.80 7.67 60.48
C PRO A 111 71.24 6.45 59.66
N ILE A 112 70.57 6.21 58.53
CA ILE A 112 70.87 5.13 57.58
C ILE A 112 70.87 5.67 56.15
N SER A 113 71.53 4.95 55.23
CA SER A 113 71.34 5.20 53.79
C SER A 113 69.85 5.13 53.44
N PRO A 114 69.35 6.04 52.59
CA PRO A 114 67.97 6.06 52.16
C PRO A 114 67.46 4.69 51.70
N VAL A 115 66.32 4.28 52.22
CA VAL A 115 65.66 3.03 51.82
C VAL A 115 64.19 3.26 51.48
N TYR A 116 63.72 2.57 50.44
CA TYR A 116 62.30 2.41 50.18
C TYR A 116 61.83 1.10 50.80
N LEU A 117 60.82 1.20 51.66
CA LEU A 117 60.29 0.11 52.49
C LEU A 117 58.85 -0.15 52.08
N PHE A 118 58.54 -1.37 51.69
CA PHE A 118 57.18 -1.76 51.31
C PHE A 118 56.65 -2.77 52.30
N THR A 119 55.43 -2.55 52.79
CA THR A 119 54.80 -3.48 53.73
C THR A 119 54.55 -4.83 53.06
N ASN A 120 54.91 -5.93 53.71
CA ASN A 120 54.67 -7.29 53.17
C ASN A 120 53.27 -7.83 53.53
N LYS A 121 52.57 -7.17 54.46
CA LYS A 121 51.20 -7.44 54.89
C LYS A 121 50.54 -6.16 55.40
N THR A 122 49.24 -6.21 55.72
CA THR A 122 48.60 -5.12 56.45
C THR A 122 49.36 -4.82 57.74
N SER A 123 49.88 -3.59 57.85
CA SER A 123 50.86 -3.21 58.85
C SER A 123 50.42 -2.00 59.65
N LYS A 124 50.59 -2.08 60.96
CA LYS A 124 50.29 -0.99 61.89
C LYS A 124 51.47 -0.02 61.95
N LEU A 125 51.16 1.28 62.02
CA LEU A 125 52.11 2.38 62.18
C LEU A 125 51.93 2.99 63.57
N TYR A 126 53.04 3.29 64.24
CA TYR A 126 53.04 3.67 65.65
C TYR A 126 53.67 5.05 65.87
N SER A 127 53.26 5.75 66.92
CA SER A 127 53.83 7.05 67.32
C SER A 127 55.22 6.93 67.95
N SER A 128 55.57 5.74 68.44
CA SER A 128 56.89 5.39 68.95
C SER A 128 57.26 3.96 68.51
N PRO A 129 58.54 3.57 68.50
CA PRO A 129 59.00 2.24 68.05
C PRO A 129 58.69 1.15 69.09
N ASP A 130 57.41 0.92 69.37
CA ASP A 130 56.94 -0.04 70.36
C ASP A 130 55.54 -0.55 69.99
N THR A 131 55.42 -1.87 69.76
CA THR A 131 54.14 -2.51 69.42
C THR A 131 53.15 -2.52 70.58
N LYS A 132 53.58 -2.25 71.83
CA LYS A 132 52.68 -2.15 72.99
C LYS A 132 51.91 -0.83 73.01
N LYS A 133 52.35 0.18 72.26
CA LYS A 133 51.61 1.43 72.12
C LYS A 133 50.45 1.24 71.15
N LYS A 134 49.36 1.97 71.37
CA LYS A 134 48.22 2.01 70.45
C LYS A 134 48.70 2.44 69.06
N GLU A 135 48.29 1.70 68.03
CA GLU A 135 48.57 2.06 66.65
C GLU A 135 47.93 3.42 66.30
N VAL A 136 48.62 4.19 65.45
CA VAL A 136 48.11 5.46 64.92
C VAL A 136 47.37 5.23 63.62
N TYR A 137 47.91 4.38 62.74
CA TYR A 137 47.29 3.99 61.49
C TYR A 137 47.52 2.51 61.19
N SER A 138 46.67 1.95 60.33
CA SER A 138 46.89 0.67 59.67
C SER A 138 46.96 0.92 58.16
N VAL A 139 47.96 0.36 57.50
CA VAL A 139 48.15 0.48 56.04
C VAL A 139 48.12 -0.90 55.39
N ALA A 140 47.61 -0.97 54.17
CA ALA A 140 47.55 -2.22 53.41
C ALA A 140 48.96 -2.79 53.13
N SER A 141 49.02 -4.05 52.72
CA SER A 141 50.23 -4.61 52.11
C SER A 141 50.64 -3.81 50.88
N ASN A 142 51.92 -3.89 50.53
CA ASN A 142 52.56 -3.15 49.44
C ASN A 142 52.42 -1.61 49.53
N THR A 143 52.24 -1.07 50.75
CA THR A 143 52.34 0.37 51.00
C THR A 143 53.81 0.72 51.17
N GLY A 144 54.30 1.59 50.30
CA GLY A 144 55.69 2.05 50.29
C GLY A 144 55.91 3.28 51.17
N PHE A 145 57.07 3.29 51.82
CA PHE A 145 57.56 4.35 52.67
C PHE A 145 59.01 4.63 52.35
N TYR A 146 59.42 5.87 52.58
CA TYR A 146 60.80 6.28 52.51
C TYR A 146 61.35 6.51 53.93
N SER A 147 62.52 5.96 54.24
CA SER A 147 63.14 6.15 55.54
C SER A 147 64.64 6.43 55.43
N LYS A 148 65.12 7.30 56.32
CA LYS A 148 66.54 7.61 56.55
C LYS A 148 66.97 7.32 57.99
N ILE A 149 66.07 6.82 58.84
CA ILE A 149 66.32 6.66 60.28
C ILE A 149 65.82 5.28 60.75
N LYS A 150 66.71 4.55 61.40
CA LYS A 150 66.44 3.29 62.11
C LYS A 150 66.44 3.52 63.62
N VAL A 151 65.59 2.80 64.35
CA VAL A 151 65.61 2.72 65.82
C VAL A 151 65.54 1.27 66.24
N VAL A 152 66.33 0.85 67.23
CA VAL A 152 66.16 -0.45 67.90
C VAL A 152 65.59 -0.19 69.29
N ASN A 153 64.45 -0.78 69.62
CA ASN A 153 63.77 -0.54 70.90
C ASN A 153 64.31 -1.44 72.02
N SER A 154 63.82 -1.23 73.25
CA SER A 154 64.18 -2.03 74.44
C SER A 154 63.80 -3.50 74.34
N ALA A 155 62.98 -3.88 73.36
CA ALA A 155 62.65 -5.27 73.06
C ALA A 155 63.57 -5.89 71.99
N GLY A 156 64.54 -5.15 71.47
CA GLY A 156 65.46 -5.60 70.41
C GLY A 156 64.85 -5.57 69.00
N GLN A 157 63.64 -5.03 68.83
CA GLN A 157 62.98 -4.93 67.53
C GLN A 157 63.56 -3.75 66.76
N THR A 158 63.76 -3.92 65.44
CA THR A 158 64.18 -2.85 64.55
C THR A 158 62.97 -2.14 63.94
N TRP A 159 63.02 -0.81 63.94
CA TRP A 159 61.96 0.08 63.46
C TRP A 159 62.54 1.12 62.52
N TYR A 160 61.74 1.56 61.57
CA TYR A 160 62.08 2.66 60.66
C TYR A 160 61.18 3.85 60.94
N GLN A 161 61.78 5.03 61.08
CA GLN A 161 61.03 6.28 61.13
C GLN A 161 60.60 6.66 59.72
N ILE A 162 59.32 6.90 59.54
CA ILE A 162 58.69 7.23 58.25
C ILE A 162 57.84 8.48 58.40
N SER A 163 57.48 9.09 57.27
CA SER A 163 56.44 10.12 57.20
C SER A 163 55.20 9.53 56.55
N TYR A 164 54.04 9.66 57.19
CA TYR A 164 52.76 9.24 56.61
C TYR A 164 51.65 10.20 57.05
N LYS A 165 50.90 10.72 56.07
CA LYS A 165 49.86 11.75 56.26
C LYS A 165 50.33 12.94 57.13
N GLY A 166 51.54 13.42 56.84
CA GLY A 166 52.15 14.56 57.55
C GLY A 166 52.65 14.26 58.97
N LYS A 167 52.52 13.01 59.47
CA LYS A 167 52.99 12.62 60.80
C LYS A 167 54.27 11.80 60.72
N THR A 168 55.19 12.05 61.65
CA THR A 168 56.35 11.19 61.89
C THR A 168 55.92 9.96 62.68
N LEU A 169 56.10 8.78 62.09
CA LEU A 169 55.67 7.49 62.65
C LEU A 169 56.76 6.44 62.53
N TYR A 170 56.49 5.26 63.10
CA TYR A 170 57.40 4.12 63.10
C TYR A 170 56.71 2.89 62.53
N VAL A 171 57.43 2.19 61.65
CA VAL A 171 57.02 0.88 61.11
C VAL A 171 58.06 -0.18 61.50
N ASN A 172 57.59 -1.34 61.92
CA ASN A 172 58.47 -2.43 62.34
C ASN A 172 59.10 -3.10 61.11
N SER A 173 60.41 -3.32 61.14
CA SER A 173 61.14 -3.89 60.00
C SER A 173 60.65 -5.29 59.62
N SER A 174 60.13 -6.09 60.55
CA SER A 174 59.61 -7.43 60.27
C SER A 174 58.39 -7.42 59.32
N TYR A 175 57.74 -6.28 59.18
CA TYR A 175 56.56 -6.11 58.32
C TYR A 175 56.87 -5.39 57.02
N THR A 176 58.15 -5.10 56.75
CA THR A 176 58.57 -4.34 55.57
C THR A 176 59.71 -5.04 54.82
N ALA A 177 59.68 -5.00 53.50
CA ALA A 177 60.78 -5.39 52.63
C ALA A 177 61.40 -4.15 51.98
N LYS A 178 62.72 -4.13 51.80
CA LYS A 178 63.39 -3.07 51.05
C LYS A 178 63.16 -3.28 49.54
N LYS A 179 62.90 -2.19 48.81
CA LYS A 179 62.78 -2.20 47.34
C LYS A 179 63.76 -1.20 46.72
N THR A 180 64.22 -1.51 45.50
CA THR A 180 65.17 -0.67 44.75
C THR A 180 64.41 0.27 43.82
N ALA A 181 64.92 1.48 43.65
CA ALA A 181 64.46 2.43 42.64
C ALA A 181 65.25 2.23 41.33
N SER A 182 64.58 2.31 40.18
CA SER A 182 65.20 2.18 38.85
C SER A 182 64.65 3.21 37.86
N SER A 183 65.51 3.76 37.01
CA SER A 183 65.17 4.67 35.90
C SER A 183 65.31 3.99 34.54
N PHE A 184 64.56 4.46 33.54
CA PHE A 184 64.59 3.95 32.17
C PHE A 184 64.14 5.02 31.16
N SER A 185 64.35 4.78 29.86
CA SER A 185 63.92 5.70 28.79
C SER A 185 62.43 5.98 28.84
N GLN A 186 62.06 7.25 28.66
CA GLN A 186 60.66 7.67 28.71
C GLN A 186 59.82 6.84 27.73
N THR A 187 58.84 6.12 28.27
CA THR A 187 58.01 5.17 27.52
C THR A 187 56.54 5.52 27.71
N LYS A 188 55.76 5.46 26.62
CA LYS A 188 54.29 5.58 26.64
C LYS A 188 53.68 4.22 27.01
N TYR A 189 52.68 4.23 27.88
CA TYR A 189 51.92 3.05 28.30
C TYR A 189 50.43 3.32 28.15
N THR A 190 49.66 2.29 27.85
CA THR A 190 48.20 2.31 27.87
C THR A 190 47.70 1.63 29.15
N ALA A 191 46.66 2.18 29.78
CA ALA A 191 46.02 1.55 30.92
C ALA A 191 45.14 0.36 30.49
N GLU A 192 45.41 -0.83 31.02
CA GLU A 192 44.65 -2.04 30.63
C GLU A 192 43.29 -2.15 31.33
N LYS A 193 43.12 -1.37 32.40
CA LYS A 193 41.90 -1.24 33.19
C LYS A 193 41.84 0.13 33.85
N ASP A 194 40.66 0.49 34.36
CA ASP A 194 40.52 1.69 35.19
C ASP A 194 41.46 1.60 36.40
N THR A 195 42.40 2.53 36.48
CA THR A 195 43.37 2.64 37.59
C THR A 195 43.44 4.07 38.11
N TYR A 196 44.31 4.35 39.07
CA TYR A 196 44.45 5.66 39.69
C TYR A 196 45.93 6.03 39.85
N ILE A 197 46.22 7.33 39.72
CA ILE A 197 47.48 7.89 40.20
C ILE A 197 47.32 8.18 41.69
N TYR A 198 48.24 7.69 42.51
CA TYR A 198 48.28 7.87 43.95
C TYR A 198 49.37 8.88 44.34
N GLN A 199 49.16 9.57 45.46
CA GLN A 199 50.12 10.56 46.00
C GLN A 199 51.48 9.94 46.34
N SER A 200 51.51 8.68 46.74
CA SER A 200 52.73 7.92 46.99
C SER A 200 52.48 6.44 46.70
N TYR A 201 53.46 5.60 46.99
CA TYR A 201 53.45 4.17 46.66
C TYR A 201 52.44 3.41 47.53
N GLY A 202 51.31 2.97 46.96
CA GLY A 202 50.33 2.16 47.67
C GLY A 202 48.93 2.76 47.68
N SER A 203 47.93 1.89 47.69
CA SER A 203 46.51 2.27 47.70
C SER A 203 46.04 2.96 48.98
N SER A 204 46.87 2.94 50.03
CA SER A 204 46.61 3.64 51.31
C SER A 204 46.86 5.16 51.24
N TYR A 205 47.40 5.67 50.13
CA TYR A 205 47.59 7.10 49.88
C TYR A 205 46.42 7.69 49.08
N THR A 206 46.30 9.03 49.10
CA THR A 206 45.24 9.74 48.38
C THR A 206 45.29 9.44 46.88
N LYS A 207 44.14 9.11 46.29
CA LYS A 207 43.94 9.02 44.84
C LYS A 207 43.91 10.44 44.26
N ILE A 208 44.85 10.75 43.36
CA ILE A 208 45.00 12.07 42.73
C ILE A 208 44.07 12.23 41.52
N ILE A 209 44.05 11.24 40.64
CA ILE A 209 43.23 11.22 39.42
C ILE A 209 42.97 9.78 38.97
N LYS A 210 41.76 9.53 38.45
CA LYS A 210 41.41 8.28 37.77
C LYS A 210 42.04 8.27 36.38
N VAL A 211 42.67 7.17 36.00
CA VAL A 211 43.18 6.90 34.65
C VAL A 211 42.25 5.85 34.03
N PRO A 212 41.35 6.23 33.11
CA PRO A 212 40.44 5.29 32.47
C PRO A 212 41.18 4.20 31.68
N LYS A 213 40.56 3.04 31.52
CA LYS A 213 41.04 2.02 30.56
C LYS A 213 41.30 2.66 29.18
N SER A 214 42.38 2.24 28.53
CA SER A 214 42.90 2.75 27.25
C SER A 214 43.49 4.17 27.28
N ALA A 215 43.52 4.84 28.44
CA ALA A 215 44.22 6.12 28.55
C ALA A 215 45.74 5.92 28.48
N ILE A 216 46.42 6.85 27.80
CA ILE A 216 47.88 6.82 27.63
C ILE A 216 48.55 7.65 28.73
N VAL A 217 49.56 7.07 29.36
CA VAL A 217 50.42 7.71 30.37
C VAL A 217 51.89 7.54 29.98
N THR A 218 52.77 8.38 30.52
CA THR A 218 54.21 8.24 30.34
C THR A 218 54.90 7.92 31.66
N SER A 219 55.94 7.08 31.61
CA SER A 219 56.78 6.76 32.75
C SER A 219 58.26 6.74 32.35
N LYS A 220 59.13 7.09 33.31
CA LYS A 220 60.60 7.06 33.18
C LYS A 220 61.31 6.45 34.40
N SER A 221 60.56 6.06 35.43
CA SER A 221 61.13 5.48 36.65
C SER A 221 60.10 4.64 37.40
N LYS A 222 60.60 3.70 38.21
CA LYS A 222 59.81 2.90 39.14
C LYS A 222 60.51 2.67 40.47
N VAL A 223 59.72 2.39 41.49
CA VAL A 223 60.19 1.84 42.77
C VAL A 223 59.36 0.60 43.07
N GLY A 224 60.01 -0.57 43.09
CA GLY A 224 59.29 -1.84 43.12
C GLY A 224 58.32 -1.96 41.93
N ASP A 225 57.05 -2.23 42.23
CA ASP A 225 55.98 -2.44 41.23
C ASP A 225 55.18 -1.16 40.92
N TRP A 226 55.72 0.00 41.26
CA TRP A 226 55.05 1.29 41.09
C TRP A 226 55.80 2.20 40.12
N TYR A 227 55.15 2.57 39.02
CA TYR A 227 55.65 3.56 38.06
C TYR A 227 55.33 4.98 38.53
N ALA A 228 56.29 5.89 38.34
CA ALA A 228 56.04 7.33 38.43
C ALA A 228 55.45 7.81 37.10
N VAL A 229 54.22 8.31 37.12
CA VAL A 229 53.44 8.65 35.92
C VAL A 229 52.84 10.05 36.00
N SER A 230 52.49 10.60 34.84
CA SER A 230 51.70 11.83 34.71
C SER A 230 50.48 11.61 33.81
N TYR A 231 49.32 12.13 34.21
CA TYR A 231 48.08 12.09 33.45
C TYR A 231 47.23 13.34 33.76
N GLY A 232 46.69 14.00 32.73
CA GLY A 232 45.86 15.20 32.90
C GLY A 232 46.57 16.33 33.66
N GLY A 233 47.87 16.51 33.45
CA GLY A 233 48.71 17.51 34.15
C GLY A 233 49.04 17.16 35.61
N LYS A 234 48.57 16.04 36.15
CA LYS A 234 48.84 15.60 37.53
C LYS A 234 49.85 14.45 37.57
N SER A 235 50.79 14.50 38.50
CA SER A 235 51.83 13.48 38.67
C SER A 235 51.68 12.69 39.97
N GLY A 236 52.13 11.44 39.96
CA GLY A 236 52.15 10.57 41.13
C GLY A 236 52.57 9.15 40.74
N TYR A 237 52.01 8.14 41.41
CA TYR A 237 52.43 6.75 41.24
C TYR A 237 51.26 5.82 40.94
N THR A 238 51.45 4.87 40.02
CA THR A 238 50.46 3.81 39.72
C THR A 238 51.13 2.44 39.62
N MET A 239 50.36 1.37 39.78
CA MET A 239 50.84 0.00 39.67
C MET A 239 51.28 -0.31 38.23
N SER A 240 52.48 -0.88 38.08
CA SER A 240 53.00 -1.24 36.76
C SER A 240 52.21 -2.34 36.09
N ALA A 241 51.59 -3.24 36.86
CA ALA A 241 50.75 -4.32 36.35
C ALA A 241 49.40 -3.85 35.78
N ASP A 242 49.07 -2.57 35.91
CA ASP A 242 47.86 -1.98 35.32
C ASP A 242 48.13 -1.35 33.94
N LEU A 243 49.39 -1.40 33.47
CA LEU A 243 49.89 -0.67 32.30
C LEU A 243 50.58 -1.62 31.30
N ALA A 244 50.23 -1.50 30.02
CA ALA A 244 50.92 -2.15 28.90
C ALA A 244 51.65 -1.13 28.02
N LYS A 245 52.74 -1.53 27.35
CA LYS A 245 53.51 -0.63 26.47
C LYS A 245 52.65 -0.19 25.28
N TYR A 246 52.62 1.12 24.98
CA TYR A 246 51.85 1.68 23.88
C TYR A 246 52.67 1.69 22.57
N ASN A 247 52.13 1.10 21.50
CA ASN A 247 52.70 1.14 20.15
C ASN A 247 51.83 2.04 19.27
N GLU A 248 52.45 2.99 18.58
CA GLU A 248 51.76 3.98 17.73
C GLU A 248 51.64 3.44 16.29
N VAL A 249 50.43 3.44 15.72
CA VAL A 249 50.17 3.00 14.34
C VAL A 249 50.49 4.16 13.39
N THR A 250 51.41 3.94 12.46
CA THR A 250 51.79 4.91 11.42
C THR A 250 51.24 4.49 10.05
N PHE A 251 51.03 5.40 9.11
CA PHE A 251 50.54 5.06 7.77
C PHE A 251 51.19 5.92 6.68
N LYS A 252 51.19 5.40 5.44
CA LYS A 252 51.63 6.11 4.23
C LYS A 252 50.43 6.35 3.32
N LEU A 253 50.28 7.58 2.84
CA LEU A 253 49.29 7.94 1.80
C LEU A 253 49.90 7.77 0.41
N ILE A 254 49.07 7.29 -0.52
CA ILE A 254 49.41 7.04 -1.92
C ILE A 254 48.30 7.69 -2.75
N ASP A 255 48.66 8.60 -3.65
CA ASP A 255 47.70 9.19 -4.60
C ASP A 255 47.32 8.14 -5.66
N THR A 256 46.02 8.07 -5.98
CA THR A 256 45.44 7.13 -6.95
C THR A 256 44.57 7.87 -7.95
N ASP A 257 44.27 7.22 -9.07
CA ASP A 257 43.22 7.70 -9.97
C ASP A 257 41.86 7.75 -9.26
N GLU A 258 40.99 8.63 -9.77
CA GLU A 258 39.64 8.78 -9.27
C GLU A 258 38.86 7.48 -9.44
N THR A 259 38.55 6.83 -8.32
CA THR A 259 37.84 5.55 -8.30
C THR A 259 36.57 5.66 -7.47
N TYR A 260 35.50 5.07 -7.98
CA TYR A 260 34.17 5.06 -7.37
C TYR A 260 34.00 3.76 -6.58
N TYR A 261 33.72 3.87 -5.29
CA TYR A 261 33.57 2.73 -4.40
C TYR A 261 32.18 2.70 -3.79
N PHE A 262 31.63 1.50 -3.64
CA PHE A 262 30.36 1.24 -2.98
C PHE A 262 30.54 0.30 -1.79
N SER A 263 29.86 0.62 -0.70
CA SER A 263 29.85 -0.19 0.51
C SER A 263 29.19 -1.56 0.29
N LYS A 264 29.84 -2.66 0.70
CA LYS A 264 29.26 -4.02 0.66
C LYS A 264 28.18 -4.26 1.72
N SER A 265 28.26 -3.50 2.81
CA SER A 265 27.35 -3.52 3.97
C SER A 265 27.49 -2.18 4.69
N SER A 266 26.85 -1.96 5.85
CA SER A 266 27.09 -0.74 6.63
C SER A 266 28.58 -0.58 6.96
N ILE A 267 29.20 0.50 6.49
CA ILE A 267 30.63 0.74 6.66
C ILE A 267 30.92 1.65 7.85
N LYS A 268 32.08 1.41 8.46
CA LYS A 268 32.64 2.22 9.54
C LYS A 268 33.66 3.20 8.96
N LEU A 269 33.52 4.48 9.29
CA LEU A 269 34.44 5.53 8.87
C LEU A 269 35.33 5.95 10.04
N TYR A 270 36.62 6.09 9.77
CA TYR A 270 37.65 6.39 10.77
C TYR A 270 38.30 7.74 10.50
N SER A 271 38.72 8.44 11.55
CA SER A 271 39.47 9.71 11.42
C SER A 271 40.92 9.51 10.96
N ALA A 272 41.41 8.27 11.02
CA ALA A 272 42.72 7.85 10.55
C ALA A 272 42.67 6.39 10.06
N PRO A 273 43.61 5.93 9.22
CA PRO A 273 43.70 4.54 8.74
C PRO A 273 44.20 3.58 9.85
N ASP A 274 43.44 3.46 10.93
CA ASP A 274 43.80 2.71 12.13
C ASP A 274 42.58 2.01 12.72
N SER A 275 42.50 0.69 12.50
CA SER A 275 41.40 -0.13 12.97
C SER A 275 41.38 -0.33 14.49
N THR A 276 42.45 0.04 15.19
CA THR A 276 42.49 0.00 16.66
C THR A 276 41.76 1.19 17.28
N LYS A 277 41.46 2.23 16.49
CA LYS A 277 40.65 3.37 16.91
C LYS A 277 39.16 3.07 16.79
N GLN A 278 38.37 3.79 17.57
CA GLN A 278 36.93 3.75 17.41
C GLN A 278 36.52 4.50 16.13
N PRO A 279 35.54 3.98 15.37
CA PRO A 279 35.00 4.69 14.22
C PRO A 279 34.30 5.97 14.66
N VAL A 280 34.30 6.98 13.80
CA VAL A 280 33.73 8.30 14.07
C VAL A 280 32.33 8.45 13.48
N LEU A 281 32.05 7.70 12.40
CA LEU A 281 30.79 7.72 11.67
C LEU A 281 30.49 6.32 11.12
N SER A 282 29.21 6.06 10.83
CA SER A 282 28.76 4.89 10.08
C SER A 282 27.88 5.34 8.92
N SER A 283 27.98 4.64 7.79
CA SER A 283 27.20 4.89 6.58
C SER A 283 26.38 3.63 6.22
N GLY A 284 25.27 3.81 5.50
CA GLY A 284 24.36 2.73 5.08
C GLY A 284 25.01 1.77 4.08
N ALA A 285 24.33 0.65 3.78
CA ALA A 285 24.75 -0.25 2.72
C ALA A 285 24.42 0.34 1.33
N ASN A 286 25.17 -0.06 0.29
CA ASN A 286 25.07 0.46 -1.09
C ASN A 286 25.21 2.00 -1.25
N GLU A 287 25.82 2.68 -0.27
CA GLU A 287 26.23 4.06 -0.41
C GLU A 287 27.61 4.12 -1.09
N GLY A 288 27.77 5.09 -2.00
CA GLY A 288 28.97 5.23 -2.81
C GLY A 288 29.78 6.47 -2.46
N PHE A 289 31.08 6.43 -2.71
CA PHE A 289 31.98 7.57 -2.57
C PHE A 289 33.07 7.56 -3.62
N VAL A 290 33.76 8.68 -3.75
CA VAL A 290 34.94 8.83 -4.61
C VAL A 290 36.19 8.86 -3.74
N SER A 291 37.21 8.08 -4.11
CA SER A 291 38.53 8.17 -3.50
C SER A 291 39.59 8.48 -4.54
N LYS A 292 40.56 9.31 -4.14
CA LYS A 292 41.79 9.64 -4.89
C LYS A 292 43.05 9.27 -4.11
N LYS A 293 42.89 8.64 -2.94
CA LYS A 293 44.01 8.26 -2.08
C LYS A 293 43.78 6.90 -1.44
N GLU A 294 44.84 6.12 -1.43
CA GLU A 294 44.97 4.90 -0.66
C GLU A 294 45.90 5.15 0.55
N ALA A 295 45.64 4.50 1.68
CA ALA A 295 46.52 4.50 2.83
C ALA A 295 46.88 3.08 3.25
N VAL A 296 48.16 2.80 3.45
CA VAL A 296 48.64 1.54 4.02
C VAL A 296 49.25 1.82 5.39
N ASN A 297 48.72 1.19 6.43
CA ASN A 297 49.18 1.38 7.80
C ASN A 297 50.27 0.37 8.21
N SER A 298 50.93 0.60 9.34
CA SER A 298 52.01 -0.25 9.87
C SER A 298 51.53 -1.64 10.34
N LEU A 299 50.23 -1.92 10.27
CA LEU A 299 49.63 -3.23 10.50
C LEU A 299 49.41 -4.00 9.19
N GLY A 300 49.72 -3.40 8.03
CA GLY A 300 49.50 -3.97 6.70
C GLY A 300 48.08 -3.82 6.18
N GLU A 301 47.25 -2.98 6.80
CA GLU A 301 45.87 -2.74 6.37
C GLU A 301 45.83 -1.64 5.29
N THR A 302 45.00 -1.85 4.27
CA THR A 302 44.75 -0.89 3.18
C THR A 302 43.41 -0.20 3.36
N TRP A 303 43.41 1.12 3.15
CA TRP A 303 42.27 2.00 3.37
C TRP A 303 42.10 2.98 2.21
N TYR A 304 40.87 3.42 1.96
CA TYR A 304 40.56 4.47 0.99
C TYR A 304 40.10 5.73 1.70
N SER A 305 40.55 6.90 1.21
CA SER A 305 40.09 8.19 1.73
C SER A 305 38.68 8.50 1.24
N VAL A 306 37.85 9.05 2.11
CA VAL A 306 36.49 9.48 1.81
C VAL A 306 36.35 10.93 2.24
N GLU A 307 36.09 11.84 1.30
CA GLU A 307 35.78 13.23 1.63
C GLU A 307 34.27 13.41 1.79
N MET A 308 33.85 13.87 2.97
CA MET A 308 32.45 14.16 3.28
C MET A 308 32.33 15.48 4.02
N ASN A 309 31.55 16.42 3.48
CA ASN A 309 31.29 17.73 4.07
C ASN A 309 32.59 18.49 4.43
N GLY A 310 33.61 18.42 3.57
CA GLY A 310 34.91 19.07 3.76
C GLY A 310 35.83 18.42 4.80
N LYS A 311 35.54 17.19 5.23
CA LYS A 311 36.38 16.40 6.14
C LYS A 311 36.79 15.08 5.50
N ASN A 312 38.03 14.66 5.76
CA ASN A 312 38.55 13.38 5.29
C ASN A 312 38.35 12.29 6.33
N TYR A 313 37.83 11.16 5.88
CA TYR A 313 37.68 9.92 6.62
C TYR A 313 38.36 8.78 5.87
N TYR A 314 38.43 7.61 6.50
CA TYR A 314 39.03 6.41 5.93
C TYR A 314 38.12 5.20 6.11
N VAL A 315 38.03 4.36 5.08
CA VAL A 315 37.31 3.09 5.07
C VAL A 315 38.23 1.95 4.65
N LYS A 316 38.06 0.76 5.21
CA LYS A 316 38.87 -0.41 4.83
C LYS A 316 38.51 -0.88 3.42
N ASN A 317 39.51 -1.30 2.65
CA ASN A 317 39.28 -1.85 1.31
C ASN A 317 38.37 -3.10 1.31
N SER A 318 38.38 -3.87 2.40
CA SER A 318 37.58 -5.08 2.57
C SER A 318 36.08 -4.78 2.53
N ASP A 319 35.70 -3.57 2.93
CA ASP A 319 34.32 -3.20 3.20
C ASP A 319 33.63 -2.59 1.96
N VAL A 320 34.40 -2.37 0.88
CA VAL A 320 33.94 -1.69 -0.33
C VAL A 320 34.32 -2.46 -1.60
N THR A 321 33.62 -2.15 -2.70
CA THR A 321 33.89 -2.64 -4.06
C THR A 321 33.93 -1.46 -5.01
N SER A 322 34.85 -1.49 -5.98
CA SER A 322 34.92 -0.47 -7.03
C SER A 322 33.83 -0.70 -8.08
N GLU A 323 33.20 0.37 -8.55
CA GLU A 323 32.18 0.35 -9.61
C GLU A 323 32.56 1.33 -10.73
N ALA A 324 32.01 1.11 -11.93
CA ALA A 324 32.23 1.98 -13.09
C ALA A 324 30.90 2.46 -13.68
N PHE A 325 30.93 3.60 -14.37
CA PHE A 325 29.76 4.10 -15.08
C PHE A 325 29.41 3.23 -16.29
N ILE A 326 28.13 2.94 -16.41
CA ILE A 326 27.52 2.23 -17.54
C ILE A 326 26.62 3.24 -18.26
N PRO A 327 26.82 3.50 -19.57
CA PRO A 327 25.91 4.31 -20.37
C PRO A 327 24.50 3.73 -20.38
N VAL A 328 23.48 4.60 -20.32
CA VAL A 328 22.08 4.21 -20.38
C VAL A 328 21.52 4.71 -21.70
N SER A 329 20.97 3.81 -22.52
CA SER A 329 20.22 4.20 -23.71
C SER A 329 19.01 5.06 -23.30
N ALA A 330 18.60 6.02 -24.13
CA ALA A 330 17.60 7.08 -23.85
C ALA A 330 16.20 6.57 -23.41
N SER A 331 16.17 5.88 -22.28
CA SER A 331 15.02 5.26 -21.64
C SER A 331 14.48 6.25 -20.63
N LYS A 332 13.17 6.46 -20.66
CA LYS A 332 12.50 7.32 -19.70
C LYS A 332 12.13 6.52 -18.47
N PHE A 333 12.29 7.13 -17.31
CA PHE A 333 11.87 6.59 -16.03
C PHE A 333 10.99 7.61 -15.33
N LYS A 334 10.05 7.12 -14.52
CA LYS A 334 9.16 7.95 -13.74
C LYS A 334 9.40 7.70 -12.25
N LEU A 335 9.45 8.78 -11.47
CA LEU A 335 9.56 8.69 -10.03
C LEU A 335 8.30 8.09 -9.41
N THR A 336 8.47 7.04 -8.59
CA THR A 336 7.37 6.35 -7.90
C THR A 336 6.91 7.06 -6.62
N ALA A 337 7.79 7.88 -6.05
CA ALA A 337 7.57 8.77 -4.91
C ALA A 337 8.40 10.05 -5.09
N ALA A 338 8.12 11.09 -4.30
CA ALA A 338 8.99 12.26 -4.26
C ALA A 338 10.38 11.85 -3.71
N SER A 339 11.44 12.34 -4.34
CA SER A 339 12.83 12.00 -3.99
C SER A 339 13.75 13.23 -4.02
N SER A 340 15.01 13.05 -3.67
CA SER A 340 16.07 14.05 -3.70
C SER A 340 17.08 13.72 -4.80
N LEU A 341 17.49 14.75 -5.55
CA LEU A 341 18.63 14.69 -6.46
C LEU A 341 19.90 14.94 -5.65
N TYR A 342 20.80 13.96 -5.54
CA TYR A 342 22.02 14.08 -4.74
C TYR A 342 23.25 14.41 -5.60
N VAL A 343 24.22 15.12 -5.02
CA VAL A 343 25.51 15.37 -5.67
C VAL A 343 26.36 14.10 -5.80
N LEU A 344 26.13 13.09 -4.95
CA LEU A 344 26.81 11.80 -4.95
C LEU A 344 25.87 10.70 -4.41
N PHE A 345 26.35 9.47 -4.30
CA PHE A 345 25.54 8.26 -4.10
C PHE A 345 25.16 8.01 -2.63
N GLY A 346 24.20 8.77 -2.11
CA GLY A 346 23.60 8.50 -0.80
C GLY A 346 23.03 9.73 -0.07
N PRO A 347 22.18 9.51 0.95
CA PRO A 347 21.48 10.58 1.67
C PRO A 347 22.37 11.48 2.51
N GLN A 348 23.62 11.07 2.79
CA GLN A 348 24.62 11.85 3.51
C GLN A 348 25.21 13.01 2.71
N TYR A 349 25.02 12.99 1.38
CA TYR A 349 25.57 13.99 0.47
C TYR A 349 24.59 15.14 0.24
N LYS A 350 25.11 16.27 -0.25
CA LYS A 350 24.31 17.47 -0.52
C LYS A 350 23.17 17.16 -1.50
N VAL A 351 21.95 17.52 -1.11
CA VAL A 351 20.77 17.56 -1.99
C VAL A 351 20.87 18.77 -2.91
N LEU A 352 20.75 18.54 -4.20
CA LEU A 352 20.74 19.54 -5.27
C LEU A 352 19.32 20.07 -5.52
N ALA A 353 18.33 19.17 -5.55
CA ALA A 353 16.91 19.49 -5.76
C ALA A 353 15.99 18.44 -5.13
N ASN A 354 14.76 18.81 -4.80
CA ASN A 354 13.69 17.88 -4.49
C ASN A 354 12.89 17.60 -5.77
N VAL A 355 12.77 16.34 -6.15
CA VAL A 355 12.11 15.90 -7.38
C VAL A 355 10.72 15.35 -7.03
N PRO A 356 9.63 15.96 -7.55
CA PRO A 356 8.28 15.50 -7.27
C PRO A 356 7.99 14.05 -7.72
N LYS A 357 6.98 13.42 -7.09
CA LYS A 357 6.41 12.16 -7.58
C LYS A 357 5.89 12.35 -9.01
N ASP A 358 5.95 11.29 -9.81
CA ASP A 358 5.50 11.24 -11.21
C ASP A 358 6.34 12.08 -12.19
N THR A 359 7.43 12.73 -11.73
CA THR A 359 8.40 13.36 -12.62
C THR A 359 9.06 12.31 -13.52
N ILE A 360 9.12 12.62 -14.82
CA ILE A 360 9.78 11.79 -15.83
C ILE A 360 11.21 12.30 -16.02
N VAL A 361 12.18 11.39 -15.93
CA VAL A 361 13.61 11.64 -16.12
C VAL A 361 14.17 10.73 -17.21
N THR A 362 15.22 11.19 -17.89
CA THR A 362 15.94 10.41 -18.90
C THR A 362 17.41 10.30 -18.46
N PRO A 363 17.80 9.22 -17.76
CA PRO A 363 19.18 9.02 -17.37
C PRO A 363 20.11 8.84 -18.57
N ASP A 364 21.32 9.38 -18.49
CA ASP A 364 22.39 9.23 -19.48
C ASP A 364 23.39 8.12 -19.09
N LYS A 365 23.58 7.88 -17.79
CA LYS A 365 24.47 6.83 -17.26
C LYS A 365 24.01 6.35 -15.88
N LYS A 366 24.49 5.17 -15.49
CA LYS A 366 24.29 4.62 -14.14
C LYS A 366 25.57 4.08 -13.55
N ILE A 367 25.65 4.03 -12.22
CA ILE A 367 26.74 3.39 -11.48
C ILE A 367 26.16 2.73 -10.23
N GLY A 368 26.45 1.45 -10.02
CA GLY A 368 25.72 0.64 -9.03
C GLY A 368 24.20 0.77 -9.22
N SER A 369 23.51 1.12 -8.14
CA SER A 369 22.04 1.35 -8.10
C SER A 369 21.65 2.83 -8.21
N TRP A 370 22.47 3.66 -8.86
CA TRP A 370 22.22 5.10 -8.99
C TRP A 370 22.24 5.53 -10.45
N TYR A 371 21.19 6.24 -10.86
CA TYR A 371 21.08 6.86 -12.17
C TYR A 371 21.51 8.32 -12.09
N HIS A 372 22.34 8.74 -13.06
CA HIS A 372 22.62 10.16 -13.27
C HIS A 372 21.50 10.76 -14.12
N VAL A 373 20.90 11.86 -13.65
CA VAL A 373 19.77 12.53 -14.31
C VAL A 373 19.93 14.04 -14.24
N SER A 374 19.22 14.75 -15.12
CA SER A 374 19.08 16.20 -15.07
C SER A 374 17.65 16.60 -14.69
N PHE A 375 17.52 17.50 -13.73
CA PHE A 375 16.24 18.07 -13.29
C PHE A 375 16.43 19.56 -13.00
N GLU A 376 15.59 20.40 -13.60
CA GLU A 376 15.63 21.87 -13.46
C GLU A 376 17.03 22.49 -13.69
N GLY A 377 17.78 21.96 -14.65
CA GLY A 377 19.13 22.43 -15.00
C GLY A 377 20.25 21.96 -14.06
N GLN A 378 19.93 21.18 -13.02
CA GLN A 378 20.91 20.54 -12.14
C GLN A 378 21.10 19.07 -12.53
N SER A 379 22.35 18.61 -12.50
CA SER A 379 22.70 17.20 -12.78
C SER A 379 23.19 16.51 -11.51
N GLY A 380 22.64 15.35 -11.21
CA GLY A 380 22.96 14.59 -10.00
C GLY A 380 22.44 13.15 -10.08
N TYR A 381 22.33 12.51 -8.92
CA TYR A 381 22.03 11.09 -8.81
C TYR A 381 20.73 10.82 -8.06
N ILE A 382 19.93 9.90 -8.61
CA ILE A 382 18.69 9.37 -8.01
C ILE A 382 18.83 7.85 -7.88
N SER A 383 18.25 7.27 -6.83
CA SER A 383 18.29 5.82 -6.62
C SER A 383 17.43 5.11 -7.67
N GLU A 384 17.95 4.02 -8.24
CA GLU A 384 17.21 3.11 -9.15
C GLU A 384 15.93 2.59 -8.50
N SER A 385 15.92 2.40 -7.18
CA SER A 385 14.75 1.92 -6.43
C SER A 385 13.57 2.91 -6.41
N GLU A 386 13.81 4.18 -6.73
CA GLU A 386 12.79 5.25 -6.72
C GLU A 386 12.19 5.46 -8.12
N LEU A 387 12.68 4.72 -9.12
CA LEU A 387 12.34 4.89 -10.53
C LEU A 387 11.64 3.65 -11.08
N ALA A 388 10.59 3.86 -11.87
CA ALA A 388 9.94 2.84 -12.67
C ALA A 388 10.11 3.14 -14.17
N PRO A 389 10.29 2.12 -15.05
CA PRO A 389 10.32 2.34 -16.49
C PRO A 389 9.07 3.08 -16.97
N TYR A 390 9.25 4.06 -17.86
CA TYR A 390 8.18 4.86 -18.42
C TYR A 390 8.19 4.80 -19.94
N THR A 391 7.01 4.58 -20.52
CA THR A 391 6.81 4.59 -21.97
C THR A 391 5.82 5.71 -22.31
N ASP A 392 6.19 6.57 -23.26
CA ASP A 392 5.26 7.58 -23.75
C ASP A 392 4.02 6.93 -24.37
N TYR A 393 2.89 7.62 -24.24
CA TYR A 393 1.66 7.26 -24.93
C TYR A 393 1.14 8.45 -25.72
N THR A 394 0.43 8.17 -26.81
CA THR A 394 -0.29 9.18 -27.56
C THR A 394 -1.76 9.14 -27.17
N GLU A 395 -2.41 10.31 -27.14
CA GLU A 395 -3.84 10.45 -26.90
C GLU A 395 -4.54 10.72 -28.23
N GLN A 396 -5.47 9.85 -28.62
CA GLN A 396 -6.24 9.96 -29.84
C GLN A 396 -7.69 10.29 -29.52
N LYS A 397 -8.24 11.33 -30.16
CA LYS A 397 -9.67 11.62 -30.12
C LYS A 397 -10.45 10.53 -30.86
N ILE A 398 -11.49 9.99 -30.23
CA ILE A 398 -12.38 8.99 -30.81
C ILE A 398 -13.79 9.56 -30.93
N THR A 399 -14.64 8.90 -31.72
CA THR A 399 -16.08 9.13 -31.64
C THR A 399 -16.55 8.78 -30.22
N GLN A 400 -17.32 9.67 -29.60
CA GLN A 400 -17.86 9.46 -28.27
C GLN A 400 -18.51 8.08 -28.19
N THR A 401 -17.98 7.24 -27.31
CA THR A 401 -18.38 5.83 -27.17
C THR A 401 -18.79 5.58 -25.73
N THR A 402 -19.94 4.93 -25.55
CA THR A 402 -20.43 4.55 -24.22
C THR A 402 -19.95 3.16 -23.84
N PHE A 403 -19.56 3.01 -22.58
CA PHE A 403 -19.12 1.78 -21.96
C PHE A 403 -19.90 1.51 -20.69
N VAL A 404 -19.98 0.24 -20.31
CA VAL A 404 -20.32 -0.18 -18.95
C VAL A 404 -19.06 -0.74 -18.28
N THR A 405 -18.84 -0.37 -17.02
CA THR A 405 -17.75 -0.91 -16.21
C THR A 405 -18.03 -2.36 -15.82
N THR A 406 -17.03 -3.24 -15.96
CA THR A 406 -17.15 -4.67 -15.61
C THR A 406 -16.77 -4.96 -14.15
N SER A 407 -16.08 -4.03 -13.49
CA SER A 407 -15.72 -4.06 -12.08
C SER A 407 -15.66 -2.62 -11.54
N GLU A 408 -15.38 -2.46 -10.24
CA GLU A 408 -14.92 -1.18 -9.72
C GLU A 408 -13.66 -0.73 -10.49
N LEU A 409 -13.64 0.53 -10.90
CA LEU A 409 -12.66 1.05 -11.86
C LEU A 409 -12.09 2.39 -11.41
N ASN A 410 -10.78 2.41 -11.21
CA ASN A 410 -10.04 3.59 -10.78
C ASN A 410 -9.90 4.62 -11.90
N ILE A 411 -10.27 5.88 -11.62
CA ILE A 411 -9.93 7.03 -12.46
C ILE A 411 -8.57 7.56 -12.01
N ARG A 412 -7.61 7.59 -12.93
CA ARG A 412 -6.22 7.99 -12.69
C ARG A 412 -5.90 9.33 -13.36
N GLY A 413 -4.94 10.07 -12.80
CA GLY A 413 -4.51 11.36 -13.37
C GLY A 413 -3.88 11.25 -14.76
N SER A 414 -3.21 10.13 -15.02
CA SER A 414 -2.57 9.80 -16.30
C SER A 414 -2.96 8.39 -16.74
N ALA A 415 -2.70 8.02 -17.99
CA ALA A 415 -2.94 6.68 -18.54
C ALA A 415 -1.94 5.64 -18.02
N ASP A 416 -1.88 5.49 -16.71
CA ASP A 416 -0.91 4.68 -15.98
C ASP A 416 -1.50 4.25 -14.63
N ALA A 417 -1.40 2.95 -14.32
CA ALA A 417 -1.90 2.37 -13.09
C ALA A 417 -1.20 2.91 -11.83
N ALA A 418 0.05 3.37 -11.96
CA ALA A 418 0.81 3.96 -10.86
C ALA A 418 0.49 5.45 -10.61
N SER A 419 -0.24 6.10 -11.53
CA SER A 419 -0.64 7.50 -11.39
C SER A 419 -1.60 7.70 -10.21
N GLY A 420 -1.68 8.94 -9.71
CA GLY A 420 -2.57 9.32 -8.62
C GLY A 420 -4.04 8.93 -8.88
N LEU A 421 -4.68 8.34 -7.87
CA LEU A 421 -6.10 8.02 -7.90
C LEU A 421 -6.92 9.31 -7.73
N LEU A 422 -7.84 9.57 -8.65
CA LEU A 422 -8.75 10.72 -8.63
C LEU A 422 -10.13 10.36 -8.06
N SER A 423 -10.66 9.19 -8.44
CA SER A 423 -11.95 8.65 -7.99
C SER A 423 -12.08 7.17 -8.36
N VAL A 424 -13.16 6.52 -7.92
CA VAL A 424 -13.50 5.13 -8.25
C VAL A 424 -14.91 5.09 -8.84
N ILE A 425 -15.04 4.45 -10.00
CA ILE A 425 -16.33 4.21 -10.66
C ILE A 425 -16.83 2.84 -10.19
N PRO A 426 -18.06 2.71 -9.66
CA PRO A 426 -18.63 1.41 -9.29
C PRO A 426 -18.76 0.46 -10.48
N ALA A 427 -18.81 -0.84 -10.22
CA ALA A 427 -19.17 -1.84 -11.24
C ALA A 427 -20.57 -1.59 -11.82
N SER A 428 -20.81 -2.02 -13.06
CA SER A 428 -22.08 -1.85 -13.77
C SER A 428 -22.51 -0.38 -13.96
N THR A 429 -21.55 0.53 -14.06
CA THR A 429 -21.79 1.96 -14.27
C THR A 429 -21.58 2.33 -15.74
N LEU A 430 -22.49 3.13 -16.31
CA LEU A 430 -22.33 3.66 -17.66
C LEU A 430 -21.41 4.88 -17.66
N VAL A 431 -20.46 4.91 -18.59
CA VAL A 431 -19.53 6.04 -18.80
C VAL A 431 -19.31 6.29 -20.28
N ALA A 432 -19.09 7.55 -20.66
CA ALA A 432 -18.69 7.93 -22.01
C ALA A 432 -17.19 8.24 -22.06
N ALA A 433 -16.54 7.85 -23.16
CA ALA A 433 -15.16 8.22 -23.45
C ALA A 433 -15.06 8.88 -24.83
N ASP A 434 -14.28 9.96 -24.89
CA ASP A 434 -14.02 10.73 -26.13
C ASP A 434 -12.56 10.64 -26.58
N TYR A 435 -11.69 10.03 -25.75
CA TYR A 435 -10.28 9.82 -26.05
C TYR A 435 -9.82 8.43 -25.63
N LYS A 436 -8.89 7.89 -26.41
CA LYS A 436 -8.20 6.63 -26.13
C LYS A 436 -6.70 6.83 -26.27
N THR A 437 -5.92 6.23 -25.38
CA THR A 437 -4.46 6.27 -25.45
C THR A 437 -3.89 5.04 -26.16
N SER A 438 -2.70 5.17 -26.75
CA SER A 438 -2.01 4.06 -27.45
C SER A 438 -1.74 2.84 -26.55
N ASN A 439 -1.64 3.05 -25.24
CA ASN A 439 -1.47 2.00 -24.23
C ASN A 439 -2.79 1.47 -23.64
N GLY A 440 -3.94 1.76 -24.27
CA GLY A 440 -5.21 1.09 -23.96
C GLY A 440 -6.04 1.69 -22.82
N TRP A 441 -5.78 2.94 -22.43
CA TRP A 441 -6.62 3.67 -21.47
C TRP A 441 -7.64 4.55 -22.19
N TYR A 442 -8.71 4.88 -21.50
CA TYR A 442 -9.76 5.77 -21.99
C TYR A 442 -9.93 6.95 -21.06
N LYS A 443 -10.11 8.14 -21.63
CA LYS A 443 -10.39 9.35 -20.86
C LYS A 443 -11.89 9.48 -20.66
N VAL A 444 -12.32 9.53 -19.40
CA VAL A 444 -13.74 9.56 -19.02
C VAL A 444 -14.00 10.70 -18.05
N ALA A 445 -15.26 11.12 -17.99
CA ALA A 445 -15.78 12.01 -16.96
C ALA A 445 -16.78 11.24 -16.09
N TYR A 446 -16.60 11.30 -14.77
CA TYR A 446 -17.51 10.68 -13.82
C TYR A 446 -17.50 11.47 -12.52
N ASP A 447 -18.69 11.80 -11.99
CA ASP A 447 -18.88 12.56 -10.75
C ASP A 447 -18.03 13.85 -10.67
N GLY A 448 -18.03 14.61 -11.77
CA GLY A 448 -17.25 15.85 -11.89
C GLY A 448 -15.72 15.67 -11.98
N LYS A 449 -15.20 14.44 -12.00
CA LYS A 449 -13.78 14.13 -12.19
C LYS A 449 -13.51 13.70 -13.63
N ILE A 450 -12.43 14.21 -14.19
CA ILE A 450 -11.94 13.83 -15.52
C ILE A 450 -10.58 13.16 -15.35
N GLY A 451 -10.41 11.97 -15.93
CA GLY A 451 -9.15 11.23 -15.88
C GLY A 451 -9.16 9.99 -16.75
N TYR A 452 -8.19 9.10 -16.56
CA TYR A 452 -7.98 7.92 -17.38
C TYR A 452 -8.38 6.64 -16.64
N VAL A 453 -9.07 5.75 -17.33
CA VAL A 453 -9.43 4.42 -16.84
C VAL A 453 -8.88 3.34 -17.76
N SER A 454 -8.56 2.17 -17.21
CA SER A 454 -8.05 1.05 -18.02
C SER A 454 -9.16 0.46 -18.87
N GLY A 455 -8.91 0.34 -20.19
CA GLY A 455 -9.88 -0.22 -21.14
C GLY A 455 -10.22 -1.69 -20.90
N SER A 456 -9.39 -2.43 -20.16
CA SER A 456 -9.63 -3.84 -19.82
C SER A 456 -10.87 -4.05 -18.94
N TYR A 457 -11.36 -2.99 -18.29
CA TYR A 457 -12.54 -3.00 -17.42
C TYR A 457 -13.74 -2.30 -18.04
N LEU A 458 -13.69 -2.02 -19.34
CA LEU A 458 -14.76 -1.38 -20.10
C LEU A 458 -15.35 -2.34 -21.13
N LYS A 459 -16.67 -2.47 -21.13
CA LYS A 459 -17.42 -3.16 -22.19
C LYS A 459 -18.23 -2.13 -22.98
N GLN A 460 -17.97 -2.02 -24.28
CA GLN A 460 -18.70 -1.09 -25.15
C GLN A 460 -20.18 -1.47 -25.24
N VAL A 461 -21.05 -0.45 -25.18
CA VAL A 461 -22.50 -0.61 -25.20
C VAL A 461 -23.19 0.46 -26.04
N VAL A 462 -24.44 0.19 -26.42
CA VAL A 462 -25.39 1.16 -26.97
C VAL A 462 -26.51 1.33 -25.96
N THR A 463 -26.80 2.56 -25.56
CA THR A 463 -27.83 2.87 -24.56
C THR A 463 -28.68 4.07 -24.98
N GLY A 464 -29.92 4.09 -24.51
CA GLY A 464 -30.79 5.27 -24.57
C GLY A 464 -30.70 6.17 -23.33
N ASP A 465 -29.85 5.85 -22.35
CA ASP A 465 -29.60 6.70 -21.18
C ASP A 465 -28.92 8.03 -21.62
N PRO A 466 -29.32 9.19 -21.06
CA PRO A 466 -28.71 10.48 -21.39
C PRO A 466 -27.34 10.73 -20.75
N LEU A 467 -26.84 9.83 -19.89
CA LEU A 467 -25.58 9.85 -19.12
C LEU A 467 -25.36 11.09 -18.24
N THR A 468 -26.39 11.92 -18.10
CA THR A 468 -26.31 13.24 -17.47
C THR A 468 -27.40 13.37 -16.42
N SER A 469 -28.53 13.99 -16.75
CA SER A 469 -29.68 14.12 -15.88
C SER A 469 -30.86 13.33 -16.41
N HIS A 470 -31.66 12.78 -15.49
CA HIS A 470 -32.95 12.15 -15.76
C HIS A 470 -34.12 13.16 -15.67
N ASP A 471 -33.85 14.47 -15.67
CA ASP A 471 -34.86 15.54 -15.70
C ASP A 471 -35.47 15.72 -17.11
N SER A 472 -36.27 14.76 -17.57
CA SER A 472 -36.97 14.87 -18.86
C SER A 472 -38.22 14.00 -18.93
N TYR A 473 -39.00 14.15 -20.01
CA TYR A 473 -40.14 13.28 -20.30
C TYR A 473 -39.81 11.79 -20.40
N GLN A 474 -38.55 11.43 -20.64
CA GLN A 474 -38.12 10.02 -20.66
C GLN A 474 -38.32 9.32 -19.31
N PHE A 475 -38.35 10.09 -18.21
CA PHE A 475 -38.34 9.57 -16.84
C PHE A 475 -39.54 10.04 -15.99
N ILE A 476 -40.52 10.74 -16.58
CA ILE A 476 -41.74 11.08 -15.84
C ILE A 476 -42.61 9.84 -15.61
N ASP A 477 -43.30 9.79 -14.47
CA ASP A 477 -44.32 8.75 -14.24
C ASP A 477 -45.50 8.98 -15.18
N LEU A 478 -45.69 8.09 -16.16
CA LEU A 478 -46.71 8.14 -17.19
C LEU A 478 -48.13 7.90 -16.66
N ARG A 479 -48.29 7.69 -15.36
CA ARG A 479 -49.60 7.64 -14.69
C ARG A 479 -50.05 9.01 -14.20
N THR A 480 -49.20 10.04 -14.32
CA THR A 480 -49.54 11.43 -14.02
C THR A 480 -50.34 12.07 -15.14
N LYS A 481 -51.21 13.02 -14.80
CA LYS A 481 -51.95 13.82 -15.78
C LYS A 481 -51.00 14.82 -16.46
N SER A 482 -51.16 15.02 -17.77
CA SER A 482 -50.48 16.10 -18.51
C SER A 482 -51.36 17.35 -18.60
N ASN A 483 -50.73 18.53 -18.65
CA ASN A 483 -51.39 19.81 -18.95
C ASN A 483 -51.51 20.09 -20.45
N VAL A 484 -51.14 19.14 -21.32
CA VAL A 484 -51.23 19.31 -22.78
C VAL A 484 -52.66 19.61 -23.22
N THR A 485 -52.79 20.51 -24.19
CA THR A 485 -54.06 20.84 -24.85
C THR A 485 -54.22 20.10 -26.17
N ALA A 486 -55.47 19.89 -26.61
CA ALA A 486 -55.74 19.29 -27.91
C ALA A 486 -55.12 20.10 -29.06
N ALA A 487 -55.09 21.43 -28.93
CA ALA A 487 -54.48 22.34 -29.89
C ALA A 487 -52.97 22.12 -30.04
N GLN A 488 -52.24 21.87 -28.94
CA GLN A 488 -50.79 21.57 -28.99
C GLN A 488 -50.52 20.25 -29.73
N ILE A 489 -51.27 19.20 -29.42
CA ILE A 489 -51.14 17.90 -30.10
C ILE A 489 -51.45 18.05 -31.59
N ASN A 490 -52.60 18.66 -31.92
CA ASN A 490 -53.04 18.87 -33.30
C ASN A 490 -52.05 19.76 -34.08
N GLY A 491 -51.54 20.82 -33.46
CA GLY A 491 -50.56 21.71 -34.06
C GLY A 491 -49.25 21.01 -34.38
N TYR A 492 -48.75 20.16 -33.48
CA TYR A 492 -47.56 19.37 -33.74
C TYR A 492 -47.76 18.35 -34.87
N ILE A 493 -48.90 17.65 -34.89
CA ILE A 493 -49.23 16.73 -35.99
C ILE A 493 -49.27 17.50 -37.32
N ALA A 494 -50.05 18.58 -37.40
CA ALA A 494 -50.20 19.38 -38.62
C ALA A 494 -48.87 19.94 -39.13
N LYS A 495 -48.00 20.42 -38.24
CA LYS A 495 -46.66 20.95 -38.58
C LYS A 495 -45.76 19.90 -39.26
N ASN A 496 -45.96 18.62 -38.98
CA ASN A 496 -45.14 17.52 -39.53
C ASN A 496 -45.81 16.84 -40.74
N LEU A 497 -46.96 17.35 -41.20
CA LEU A 497 -47.60 16.90 -42.44
C LEU A 497 -47.29 17.88 -43.57
N LYS A 498 -46.93 17.36 -44.74
CA LYS A 498 -46.85 18.14 -45.98
C LYS A 498 -48.26 18.44 -46.50
N ALA A 499 -48.40 19.52 -47.26
CA ALA A 499 -49.68 19.87 -47.90
C ALA A 499 -50.25 18.67 -48.69
N GLY A 500 -51.52 18.34 -48.45
CA GLY A 500 -52.21 17.21 -49.10
C GLY A 500 -51.92 15.82 -48.50
N GLN A 501 -51.03 15.69 -47.51
CA GLN A 501 -50.84 14.42 -46.82
C GLN A 501 -52.01 14.11 -45.88
N VAL A 502 -52.48 12.87 -45.94
CA VAL A 502 -53.56 12.37 -45.09
C VAL A 502 -52.97 11.70 -43.85
N SER A 503 -53.54 11.98 -42.68
CA SER A 503 -53.24 11.31 -41.43
C SER A 503 -54.54 10.96 -40.70
N VAL A 504 -54.61 9.77 -40.11
CA VAL A 504 -55.73 9.40 -39.23
C VAL A 504 -55.72 10.12 -37.89
N LEU A 505 -54.61 10.80 -37.55
CA LEU A 505 -54.46 11.56 -36.31
C LEU A 505 -54.86 13.04 -36.44
N THR A 506 -55.19 13.51 -37.64
CA THR A 506 -55.65 14.89 -37.86
C THR A 506 -56.84 15.21 -36.96
N ASN A 507 -56.71 16.27 -36.15
CA ASN A 507 -57.70 16.72 -35.17
C ASN A 507 -58.06 15.72 -34.06
N LYS A 508 -57.20 14.75 -33.76
CA LYS A 508 -57.42 13.73 -32.71
C LYS A 508 -56.80 14.06 -31.34
N GLY A 509 -56.30 15.27 -31.14
CA GLY A 509 -55.74 15.72 -29.86
C GLY A 509 -56.69 15.53 -28.67
N GLN A 510 -57.99 15.81 -28.84
CA GLN A 510 -58.97 15.64 -27.76
C GLN A 510 -59.16 14.16 -27.40
N SER A 511 -59.15 13.26 -28.39
CA SER A 511 -59.28 11.82 -28.17
C SER A 511 -58.18 11.26 -27.26
N PHE A 512 -56.94 11.76 -27.37
CA PHE A 512 -55.85 11.39 -26.48
C PHE A 512 -56.03 11.90 -25.05
N ILE A 513 -56.55 13.11 -24.89
CA ILE A 513 -56.87 13.69 -23.58
C ILE A 513 -57.97 12.88 -22.90
N ASP A 514 -59.04 12.57 -23.64
CA ASP A 514 -60.18 11.81 -23.12
C ASP A 514 -59.76 10.40 -22.70
N ALA A 515 -58.98 9.70 -23.54
CA ALA A 515 -58.43 8.38 -23.20
C ALA A 515 -57.46 8.46 -22.01
N GLY A 516 -56.59 9.46 -21.97
CA GLY A 516 -55.65 9.65 -20.86
C GLY A 516 -56.35 9.89 -19.53
N ASN A 517 -57.39 10.74 -19.52
CA ASN A 517 -58.23 10.96 -18.35
C ASN A 517 -59.00 9.70 -17.95
N ARG A 518 -59.56 8.97 -18.91
CA ARG A 518 -60.34 7.75 -18.67
C ARG A 518 -59.53 6.62 -18.03
N TYR A 519 -58.30 6.39 -18.50
CA TYR A 519 -57.48 5.26 -18.07
C TYR A 519 -56.35 5.65 -17.11
N GLY A 520 -56.17 6.93 -16.81
CA GLY A 520 -55.09 7.41 -15.93
C GLY A 520 -53.71 7.23 -16.56
N VAL A 521 -53.59 7.54 -17.85
CA VAL A 521 -52.33 7.54 -18.61
C VAL A 521 -52.05 8.96 -19.10
N ASN A 522 -50.78 9.37 -19.07
CA ASN A 522 -50.36 10.67 -19.51
C ASN A 522 -50.72 10.90 -20.99
N ALA A 523 -51.64 11.86 -21.25
CA ALA A 523 -52.19 12.09 -22.60
C ALA A 523 -51.15 12.57 -23.62
N LEU A 524 -50.16 13.35 -23.17
CA LEU A 524 -49.03 13.79 -24.00
C LEU A 524 -48.20 12.60 -24.48
N TYR A 525 -47.95 11.64 -23.59
CA TYR A 525 -47.30 10.39 -23.93
C TYR A 525 -48.13 9.55 -24.92
N LEU A 526 -49.44 9.40 -24.71
CA LEU A 526 -50.28 8.62 -25.63
C LEU A 526 -50.23 9.19 -27.05
N ALA A 527 -50.29 10.52 -27.19
CA ALA A 527 -50.15 11.19 -28.48
C ALA A 527 -48.76 10.99 -29.07
N ALA A 528 -47.69 11.19 -28.30
CA ALA A 528 -46.30 11.02 -28.74
C ALA A 528 -46.02 9.58 -29.20
N HIS A 529 -46.53 8.61 -28.45
CA HIS A 529 -46.39 7.19 -28.73
C HIS A 529 -47.14 6.81 -30.02
N ALA A 530 -48.40 7.23 -30.16
CA ALA A 530 -49.15 7.03 -31.39
C ALA A 530 -48.46 7.66 -32.61
N ILE A 531 -47.96 8.89 -32.48
CA ILE A 531 -47.23 9.58 -33.54
C ILE A 531 -46.01 8.76 -33.98
N HIS A 532 -45.23 8.27 -33.02
CA HIS A 532 -44.01 7.52 -33.29
C HIS A 532 -44.29 6.19 -34.00
N GLU A 533 -45.24 5.40 -33.50
CA GLU A 533 -45.52 4.04 -34.00
C GLU A 533 -46.25 4.03 -35.35
N SER A 534 -46.90 5.15 -35.71
CA SER A 534 -47.74 5.24 -36.92
C SER A 534 -47.20 6.16 -38.00
N ASP A 535 -45.97 6.69 -37.86
CA ASP A 535 -45.42 7.73 -38.74
C ASP A 535 -46.38 8.94 -38.84
N PHE A 536 -46.74 9.54 -37.70
CA PHE A 536 -47.75 10.60 -37.59
C PHE A 536 -49.13 10.20 -38.15
N GLY A 537 -49.54 8.94 -37.99
CA GLY A 537 -50.82 8.42 -38.46
C GLY A 537 -50.88 8.14 -39.97
N ARG A 538 -49.72 8.00 -40.62
CA ARG A 538 -49.58 7.84 -42.08
C ARG A 538 -49.20 6.44 -42.53
N SER A 539 -48.83 5.55 -41.60
CA SER A 539 -48.52 4.17 -41.97
C SER A 539 -49.70 3.54 -42.73
N ASN A 540 -49.41 2.63 -43.67
CA ASN A 540 -50.48 1.95 -44.43
C ASN A 540 -51.47 1.25 -43.49
N ILE A 541 -50.98 0.64 -42.42
CA ILE A 541 -51.81 -0.03 -41.41
C ILE A 541 -52.70 0.99 -40.69
N SER A 542 -52.18 2.15 -40.32
CA SER A 542 -52.98 3.21 -39.69
C SER A 542 -54.06 3.75 -40.63
N LEU A 543 -53.71 4.08 -41.88
CA LEU A 543 -54.64 4.59 -42.89
C LEU A 543 -55.71 3.56 -43.29
N GLY A 544 -55.32 2.28 -43.39
CA GLY A 544 -56.19 1.22 -43.89
C GLY A 544 -57.01 0.52 -42.81
N LYS A 545 -56.56 0.55 -41.54
CA LYS A 545 -57.12 -0.26 -40.44
C LYS A 545 -57.45 0.56 -39.18
N ASN A 546 -57.19 1.87 -39.18
CA ASN A 546 -57.22 2.70 -37.96
C ASN A 546 -56.36 2.12 -36.82
N ASN A 547 -55.27 1.44 -37.17
CA ASN A 547 -54.39 0.76 -36.22
C ASN A 547 -53.06 1.50 -36.14
N LEU A 548 -52.84 2.22 -35.04
CA LEU A 548 -51.68 3.10 -34.83
C LEU A 548 -50.43 2.36 -34.38
N PHE A 549 -50.58 1.17 -33.81
CA PHE A 549 -49.51 0.45 -33.10
C PHE A 549 -49.17 -0.90 -33.75
N GLY A 550 -49.68 -1.14 -34.97
CA GLY A 550 -49.43 -2.38 -35.70
C GLY A 550 -49.93 -3.63 -34.97
N PHE A 551 -50.97 -3.54 -34.13
CA PHE A 551 -51.50 -4.72 -33.43
C PHE A 551 -51.86 -5.83 -34.42
N GLY A 552 -51.34 -7.04 -34.20
CA GLY A 552 -51.55 -8.18 -35.07
C GLY A 552 -50.76 -8.17 -36.38
N ALA A 553 -49.84 -7.22 -36.58
CA ALA A 553 -48.95 -7.22 -37.74
C ALA A 553 -47.84 -8.26 -37.58
N PHE A 554 -47.71 -9.16 -38.55
CA PHE A 554 -46.61 -10.13 -38.62
C PHE A 554 -45.74 -9.84 -39.85
N ASP A 555 -44.44 -10.12 -39.77
CA ASP A 555 -43.47 -9.78 -40.81
C ASP A 555 -43.86 -10.27 -42.22
N ILE A 556 -44.42 -11.48 -42.33
CA ILE A 556 -44.79 -12.06 -43.63
C ILE A 556 -46.21 -11.70 -44.09
N SER A 557 -47.04 -11.10 -43.24
CA SER A 557 -48.43 -10.74 -43.53
C SER A 557 -48.87 -9.42 -42.85
N PRO A 558 -48.04 -8.35 -42.91
CA PRO A 558 -48.14 -7.23 -41.98
C PRO A 558 -49.46 -6.50 -42.08
N PHE A 559 -50.01 -6.36 -43.29
CA PHE A 559 -51.27 -5.65 -43.50
C PHE A 559 -52.51 -6.52 -43.27
N VAL A 560 -52.54 -7.76 -43.80
CA VAL A 560 -53.72 -8.64 -43.69
C VAL A 560 -53.86 -9.20 -42.28
N ALA A 561 -52.78 -9.53 -41.58
CA ALA A 561 -52.87 -10.06 -40.23
C ALA A 561 -53.32 -8.99 -39.21
N SER A 562 -52.91 -7.74 -39.45
CA SER A 562 -53.17 -6.60 -38.56
C SER A 562 -54.64 -6.47 -38.17
N TYR A 563 -54.86 -6.03 -36.93
CA TYR A 563 -56.17 -5.73 -36.41
C TYR A 563 -56.76 -4.51 -37.13
N ARG A 564 -58.05 -4.60 -37.45
CA ARG A 564 -58.87 -3.48 -37.91
C ARG A 564 -59.66 -2.91 -36.73
N PHE A 565 -59.54 -1.61 -36.54
CA PHE A 565 -60.36 -0.84 -35.62
C PHE A 565 -61.44 -0.10 -36.41
N SER A 566 -62.67 -0.07 -35.90
CA SER A 566 -63.78 0.64 -36.54
C SER A 566 -63.54 2.14 -36.59
N THR A 567 -62.90 2.70 -35.57
CA THR A 567 -62.51 4.12 -35.50
C THR A 567 -61.12 4.26 -34.91
N ILE A 568 -60.47 5.39 -35.20
CA ILE A 568 -59.18 5.71 -34.58
C ILE A 568 -59.32 5.92 -33.07
N ASP A 569 -60.46 6.43 -32.62
CA ASP A 569 -60.76 6.65 -31.20
C ASP A 569 -60.81 5.32 -30.44
N LEU A 570 -61.31 4.23 -31.05
CA LEU A 570 -61.25 2.89 -30.47
C LEU A 570 -59.80 2.43 -30.27
N CYS A 571 -58.92 2.67 -31.26
CA CYS A 571 -57.50 2.31 -31.16
C CYS A 571 -56.78 3.10 -30.05
N ILE A 572 -57.06 4.39 -29.94
CA ILE A 572 -56.50 5.26 -28.89
C ILE A 572 -56.95 4.79 -27.48
N ASN A 573 -58.23 4.45 -27.30
CA ASN A 573 -58.72 3.91 -26.04
C ASN A 573 -58.12 2.53 -25.73
N TYR A 574 -57.99 1.67 -26.76
CA TYR A 574 -57.40 0.35 -26.63
C TYR A 574 -55.95 0.41 -26.14
N ILE A 575 -55.09 1.22 -26.77
CA ILE A 575 -53.69 1.35 -26.35
C ILE A 575 -53.58 1.94 -24.94
N ALA A 576 -54.43 2.90 -24.58
CA ALA A 576 -54.41 3.49 -23.24
C ALA A 576 -54.73 2.45 -22.17
N ALA A 577 -55.73 1.60 -22.39
CA ALA A 577 -56.06 0.49 -21.50
C ALA A 577 -54.95 -0.58 -21.46
N GLU A 578 -54.39 -0.96 -22.63
CA GLU A 578 -53.32 -1.96 -22.74
C GLU A 578 -52.05 -1.50 -22.01
N ILE A 579 -51.56 -0.28 -22.26
CA ILE A 579 -50.37 0.26 -21.59
C ILE A 579 -50.58 0.39 -20.08
N LYS A 580 -51.76 0.86 -19.65
CA LYS A 580 -52.06 1.00 -18.22
C LYS A 580 -52.12 -0.34 -17.49
N SER A 581 -52.77 -1.34 -18.09
CA SER A 581 -52.93 -2.68 -17.50
C SER A 581 -51.66 -3.53 -17.53
N THR A 582 -50.71 -3.18 -18.41
CA THR A 582 -49.46 -3.92 -18.60
C THR A 582 -48.23 -3.14 -18.12
N TYR A 583 -47.63 -2.30 -18.97
CA TYR A 583 -46.34 -1.65 -18.71
C TYR A 583 -46.35 -0.69 -17.51
N LEU A 584 -47.49 -0.07 -17.18
CA LEU A 584 -47.62 0.86 -16.05
C LEU A 584 -48.18 0.19 -14.79
N ASN A 585 -48.43 -1.11 -14.82
CA ASN A 585 -49.00 -1.89 -13.73
C ASN A 585 -47.93 -2.73 -13.04
N LYS A 586 -47.62 -2.42 -11.78
CA LYS A 586 -46.64 -3.14 -10.95
C LYS A 586 -46.88 -4.65 -10.84
N ALA A 587 -48.12 -5.12 -11.01
CA ALA A 587 -48.46 -6.54 -10.95
C ALA A 587 -48.24 -7.30 -12.27
N ASN A 588 -47.92 -6.60 -13.36
CA ASN A 588 -47.71 -7.23 -14.67
C ASN A 588 -46.22 -7.52 -14.91
N TRP A 589 -45.92 -8.63 -15.59
CA TRP A 589 -44.54 -9.03 -15.90
C TRP A 589 -43.79 -8.05 -16.81
N LYS A 590 -44.51 -7.20 -17.58
CA LYS A 590 -43.91 -6.16 -18.43
C LYS A 590 -43.47 -4.91 -17.66
N TYR A 591 -43.73 -4.84 -16.35
CA TYR A 591 -43.39 -3.68 -15.54
C TYR A 591 -41.91 -3.64 -15.17
N SER A 592 -41.22 -2.60 -15.64
CA SER A 592 -39.85 -2.26 -15.24
C SER A 592 -39.72 -0.78 -14.84
N GLY A 593 -40.83 -0.13 -14.47
CA GLY A 593 -40.91 1.30 -14.19
C GLY A 593 -42.05 1.96 -14.97
N ALA A 594 -42.79 2.88 -14.34
CA ALA A 594 -43.95 3.53 -14.94
C ALA A 594 -43.59 4.73 -15.85
N TYR A 595 -42.43 4.70 -16.49
CA TYR A 595 -41.86 5.76 -17.33
C TYR A 595 -41.28 5.17 -18.62
N LEU A 596 -40.96 6.00 -19.61
CA LEU A 596 -40.47 5.52 -20.91
C LEU A 596 -39.17 4.71 -20.78
N GLY A 597 -38.19 5.27 -20.05
CA GLY A 597 -36.92 4.64 -19.75
C GLY A 597 -36.05 4.39 -20.98
N PHE A 598 -35.18 3.38 -20.91
CA PHE A 598 -34.24 3.01 -21.96
C PHE A 598 -33.83 1.54 -21.82
N SER A 599 -33.21 1.00 -22.86
CA SER A 599 -32.43 -0.22 -22.72
C SER A 599 -30.96 0.06 -23.00
N THR A 600 -30.09 -0.68 -22.32
CA THR A 600 -28.66 -0.77 -22.65
C THR A 600 -28.40 -2.12 -23.25
N LYS A 601 -27.68 -2.15 -24.37
CA LYS A 601 -27.34 -3.37 -25.09
C LYS A 601 -25.85 -3.43 -25.35
N ASP A 602 -25.30 -4.63 -25.31
CA ASP A 602 -23.95 -4.83 -25.83
C ASP A 602 -23.91 -4.81 -27.36
N MET A 603 -22.71 -4.85 -27.92
CA MET A 603 -22.50 -4.83 -29.37
C MET A 603 -23.04 -6.07 -30.10
N LYS A 604 -23.55 -7.08 -29.39
CA LYS A 604 -24.27 -8.24 -29.95
C LYS A 604 -25.80 -8.07 -29.84
N ASN A 605 -26.27 -6.85 -29.57
CA ASN A 605 -27.68 -6.51 -29.40
C ASN A 605 -28.34 -7.23 -28.19
N THR A 606 -27.55 -7.75 -27.25
CA THR A 606 -28.07 -8.40 -26.03
C THR A 606 -28.29 -7.35 -24.95
N ARG A 607 -29.49 -7.31 -24.37
CA ARG A 607 -29.86 -6.35 -23.30
C ARG A 607 -29.09 -6.64 -22.01
N ILE A 608 -28.54 -5.59 -21.40
CA ILE A 608 -27.94 -5.60 -20.07
C ILE A 608 -29.00 -5.13 -19.08
N ASN A 609 -29.64 -6.09 -18.40
CA ASN A 609 -30.82 -5.82 -17.57
C ASN A 609 -30.55 -4.81 -16.45
N GLN A 610 -29.38 -4.86 -15.79
CA GLN A 610 -29.03 -3.93 -14.70
C GLN A 610 -28.91 -2.47 -15.15
N ASN A 611 -28.68 -2.24 -16.44
CA ASN A 611 -28.59 -0.91 -17.06
C ASN A 611 -29.77 -0.67 -18.01
N SER A 612 -30.94 -1.21 -17.71
CA SER A 612 -32.16 -1.02 -18.52
C SER A 612 -33.34 -0.84 -17.60
N GLU A 613 -34.29 0.01 -17.96
CA GLU A 613 -35.43 0.35 -17.11
C GLU A 613 -36.59 0.99 -17.89
N GLY A 614 -37.73 1.14 -17.20
CA GLY A 614 -38.96 1.69 -17.75
C GLY A 614 -39.59 0.79 -18.81
N MET A 615 -40.52 1.36 -19.59
CA MET A 615 -41.22 0.66 -20.65
C MET A 615 -40.27 0.06 -21.69
N ASN A 616 -39.21 0.79 -22.05
CA ASN A 616 -38.26 0.36 -23.07
C ASN A 616 -37.49 -0.93 -22.70
N PHE A 617 -37.59 -1.38 -21.44
CA PHE A 617 -37.05 -2.69 -21.07
C PHE A 617 -37.68 -3.81 -21.91
N TYR A 618 -39.01 -3.83 -22.05
CA TYR A 618 -39.76 -4.89 -22.74
C TYR A 618 -40.56 -4.38 -23.96
N TYR A 619 -40.63 -3.07 -24.20
CA TYR A 619 -41.48 -2.51 -25.26
C TYR A 619 -40.81 -2.59 -26.64
N ALA A 620 -39.58 -2.08 -26.75
CA ALA A 620 -38.90 -1.97 -28.04
C ALA A 620 -37.50 -2.59 -28.02
N SER A 621 -37.05 -2.99 -29.21
CA SER A 621 -35.67 -3.42 -29.42
C SER A 621 -34.71 -2.24 -29.57
N ASP A 622 -35.19 -1.04 -29.89
CA ASP A 622 -34.35 0.17 -29.99
C ASP A 622 -34.02 0.74 -28.60
N PRO A 623 -32.73 0.80 -28.20
CA PRO A 623 -32.28 1.48 -26.99
C PRO A 623 -32.82 2.91 -26.84
N ASN A 624 -33.00 3.62 -27.95
CA ASN A 624 -33.43 5.02 -28.00
C ASN A 624 -34.94 5.23 -28.11
N TRP A 625 -35.77 4.18 -28.10
CA TRP A 625 -37.23 4.32 -28.24
C TRP A 625 -37.80 5.33 -27.23
N GLY A 626 -37.47 5.19 -25.94
CA GLY A 626 -37.97 6.10 -24.91
C GLY A 626 -37.52 7.56 -25.12
N LYS A 627 -36.28 7.76 -25.58
CA LYS A 627 -35.74 9.07 -25.95
C LYS A 627 -36.47 9.67 -27.17
N SER A 628 -36.83 8.85 -28.15
CA SER A 628 -37.60 9.27 -29.32
C SER A 628 -39.03 9.68 -28.98
N ILE A 629 -39.71 8.92 -28.12
CA ILE A 629 -41.04 9.30 -27.61
C ILE A 629 -40.96 10.61 -26.80
N ALA A 630 -40.01 10.71 -25.87
CA ALA A 630 -39.80 11.91 -25.07
C ALA A 630 -39.55 13.15 -25.94
N ARG A 631 -38.86 13.01 -27.08
CA ARG A 631 -38.67 14.11 -28.05
C ARG A 631 -39.97 14.56 -28.69
N HIS A 632 -40.88 13.65 -29.03
CA HIS A 632 -42.21 14.05 -29.52
C HIS A 632 -43.00 14.77 -28.42
N MET A 633 -42.90 14.32 -27.17
CA MET A 633 -43.52 14.99 -26.02
C MET A 633 -42.98 16.42 -25.85
N GLU A 634 -41.66 16.59 -25.84
CA GLU A 634 -40.99 17.91 -25.74
C GLU A 634 -41.44 18.89 -26.83
N ASN A 635 -41.54 18.40 -28.08
CA ASN A 635 -41.94 19.23 -29.21
C ASN A 635 -43.43 19.64 -29.20
N MET A 636 -44.28 18.89 -28.49
CA MET A 636 -45.69 19.24 -28.30
C MET A 636 -45.88 20.19 -27.10
N LEU A 637 -45.17 19.93 -26.01
CA LEU A 637 -45.20 20.72 -24.78
C LEU A 637 -43.83 20.63 -24.11
N PRO A 638 -43.07 21.73 -23.97
CA PRO A 638 -41.77 21.72 -23.30
C PRO A 638 -41.83 21.12 -21.88
N TYR A 639 -40.77 20.43 -21.45
CA TYR A 639 -40.74 19.77 -20.15
C TYR A 639 -40.75 20.76 -18.98
N ASP A 640 -41.75 20.63 -18.10
CA ASP A 640 -41.85 21.39 -16.85
C ASP A 640 -41.51 20.52 -15.64
N LYS A 641 -40.26 20.63 -15.18
CA LYS A 641 -39.77 19.92 -13.99
C LYS A 641 -40.58 20.26 -12.72
N ALA A 642 -41.02 21.51 -12.54
CA ALA A 642 -41.72 21.93 -11.35
C ALA A 642 -43.14 21.33 -11.28
N TYR A 643 -43.81 21.23 -12.43
CA TYR A 643 -45.09 20.54 -12.53
C TYR A 643 -44.96 19.05 -12.22
N TYR A 644 -44.09 18.33 -12.91
CA TYR A 644 -43.98 16.87 -12.77
C TYR A 644 -43.43 16.41 -11.42
N LYS A 645 -42.69 17.26 -10.70
CA LYS A 645 -42.31 17.01 -9.31
C LYS A 645 -43.52 16.89 -8.38
N ASN A 646 -44.63 17.57 -8.68
CA ASN A 646 -45.82 17.63 -7.84
C ASN A 646 -47.04 16.92 -8.45
N ALA A 647 -46.93 16.39 -9.67
CA ALA A 647 -48.03 15.78 -10.37
C ALA A 647 -48.48 14.47 -9.69
N VAL A 648 -49.79 14.35 -9.45
CA VAL A 648 -50.36 13.19 -8.77
C VAL A 648 -50.54 12.03 -9.74
N ILE A 649 -50.09 10.84 -9.33
CA ILE A 649 -50.27 9.61 -10.10
C ILE A 649 -51.72 9.11 -9.99
N ASN A 650 -52.25 8.55 -11.07
CA ASN A 650 -53.47 7.77 -11.01
C ASN A 650 -53.12 6.29 -10.72
N PRO A 651 -53.48 5.71 -9.56
CA PRO A 651 -53.14 4.33 -9.22
C PRO A 651 -54.09 3.29 -9.83
N THR A 652 -55.25 3.69 -10.35
CA THR A 652 -56.29 2.78 -10.85
C THR A 652 -55.80 2.02 -12.08
N VAL A 653 -55.96 0.69 -12.06
CA VAL A 653 -55.57 -0.19 -13.16
C VAL A 653 -56.83 -0.75 -13.82
N PRO A 654 -57.07 -0.48 -15.11
CA PRO A 654 -58.18 -1.09 -15.85
C PRO A 654 -57.88 -2.56 -16.15
N GLY A 655 -58.92 -3.33 -16.48
CA GLY A 655 -58.73 -4.66 -17.06
C GLY A 655 -58.00 -4.58 -18.40
N GLN A 656 -57.21 -5.62 -18.72
CA GLN A 656 -56.56 -5.70 -20.03
C GLN A 656 -57.63 -5.81 -21.12
N PRO A 657 -57.58 -4.97 -22.18
CA PRO A 657 -58.58 -5.02 -23.23
C PRO A 657 -58.47 -6.34 -24.02
N GLY A 658 -59.62 -6.97 -24.30
CA GLY A 658 -59.68 -8.13 -25.21
C GLY A 658 -59.53 -7.72 -26.68
N ILE A 659 -59.33 -8.69 -27.58
CA ILE A 659 -59.16 -8.43 -29.03
C ILE A 659 -60.32 -7.57 -29.56
N PRO A 660 -60.04 -6.42 -30.21
CA PRO A 660 -61.09 -5.54 -30.69
C PRO A 660 -61.87 -6.20 -31.84
N GLY A 661 -63.16 -5.91 -31.93
CA GLY A 661 -63.97 -6.32 -33.08
C GLY A 661 -63.48 -5.66 -34.37
N GLY A 662 -63.43 -6.44 -35.46
CA GLY A 662 -63.03 -5.97 -36.77
C GLY A 662 -62.66 -7.12 -37.71
N SER A 663 -62.73 -6.87 -39.01
CA SER A 663 -62.39 -7.85 -40.04
C SER A 663 -61.96 -7.22 -41.36
N ASP A 664 -61.34 -8.04 -42.20
CA ASP A 664 -61.07 -7.76 -43.59
C ASP A 664 -61.95 -8.61 -44.47
N VAL A 665 -62.88 -7.96 -45.15
CA VAL A 665 -63.70 -8.57 -46.18
C VAL A 665 -62.95 -8.48 -47.51
N PHE A 666 -62.76 -9.61 -48.15
CA PHE A 666 -62.07 -9.70 -49.43
C PHE A 666 -63.06 -9.56 -50.59
N PRO A 667 -62.61 -9.09 -51.77
CA PRO A 667 -63.43 -9.06 -52.97
C PRO A 667 -63.98 -10.45 -53.33
N ALA A 668 -65.04 -10.50 -54.14
CA ALA A 668 -65.53 -11.77 -54.66
C ALA A 668 -64.46 -12.45 -55.54
N GLY A 669 -64.43 -13.79 -55.49
CA GLY A 669 -63.56 -14.60 -56.36
C GLY A 669 -62.08 -14.65 -55.94
N ILE A 670 -61.74 -14.30 -54.70
CA ILE A 670 -60.38 -14.52 -54.19
C ILE A 670 -60.17 -16.01 -53.92
N THR A 671 -59.31 -16.62 -54.71
CA THR A 671 -59.00 -18.05 -54.68
C THR A 671 -57.71 -18.30 -53.90
N ALA A 672 -57.74 -19.30 -53.03
CA ALA A 672 -56.58 -19.80 -52.31
C ALA A 672 -56.44 -21.31 -52.50
N VAL A 673 -55.19 -21.80 -52.41
CA VAL A 673 -54.86 -23.23 -52.46
C VAL A 673 -54.38 -23.66 -51.08
N ALA A 674 -54.94 -24.73 -50.54
CA ALA A 674 -54.52 -25.29 -49.26
C ALA A 674 -53.11 -25.91 -49.38
N LYS A 675 -52.21 -25.58 -48.45
CA LYS A 675 -50.85 -26.14 -48.38
C LYS A 675 -50.74 -27.32 -47.42
N GLN A 676 -51.78 -27.53 -46.64
CA GLN A 676 -52.01 -28.69 -45.78
C GLN A 676 -53.52 -28.89 -45.61
N ASP A 677 -53.93 -29.95 -44.92
CA ASP A 677 -55.35 -30.16 -44.60
C ASP A 677 -55.88 -29.04 -43.69
N LEU A 678 -56.98 -28.40 -44.09
CA LEU A 678 -57.62 -27.32 -43.34
C LEU A 678 -59.00 -27.76 -42.85
N VAL A 679 -59.19 -27.76 -41.53
CA VAL A 679 -60.44 -28.12 -40.87
C VAL A 679 -61.44 -26.95 -40.94
N LEU A 680 -62.65 -27.25 -41.37
CA LEU A 680 -63.77 -26.32 -41.53
C LEU A 680 -64.80 -26.52 -40.42
N ASN A 681 -65.35 -25.43 -39.93
CA ASN A 681 -66.42 -25.40 -38.93
C ASN A 681 -67.67 -24.74 -39.52
N SER A 682 -68.84 -25.09 -38.99
CA SER A 682 -70.13 -24.57 -39.48
C SER A 682 -70.31 -23.07 -39.24
N ALA A 683 -69.77 -22.55 -38.14
CA ALA A 683 -69.89 -21.15 -37.75
C ALA A 683 -68.64 -20.64 -37.01
N LYS A 684 -68.47 -19.31 -36.98
CA LYS A 684 -67.41 -18.67 -36.20
C LYS A 684 -67.59 -19.01 -34.70
N GLY A 685 -66.52 -19.42 -34.04
CA GLY A 685 -66.55 -19.81 -32.62
C GLY A 685 -67.01 -21.24 -32.35
N VAL A 686 -67.48 -21.97 -33.37
CA VAL A 686 -67.86 -23.38 -33.29
C VAL A 686 -66.68 -24.26 -33.72
N ASN A 687 -66.42 -25.37 -33.02
CA ASN A 687 -65.31 -26.29 -33.31
C ASN A 687 -65.82 -27.70 -33.66
N ASP A 688 -66.83 -27.78 -34.52
CA ASP A 688 -67.54 -29.01 -34.89
C ASP A 688 -66.88 -29.79 -36.04
N LYS A 689 -65.90 -29.19 -36.73
CA LYS A 689 -65.06 -29.88 -37.73
C LYS A 689 -65.87 -30.56 -38.84
N VAL A 690 -66.94 -29.92 -39.30
CA VAL A 690 -67.89 -30.48 -40.27
C VAL A 690 -67.27 -30.93 -41.60
N LYS A 691 -66.11 -30.38 -41.98
CA LYS A 691 -65.46 -30.71 -43.26
C LYS A 691 -63.95 -30.45 -43.20
N THR A 692 -63.20 -31.03 -44.12
CA THR A 692 -61.76 -30.76 -44.30
C THR A 692 -61.45 -30.45 -45.76
N ILE A 693 -60.74 -29.35 -46.02
CA ILE A 693 -60.13 -29.07 -47.33
C ILE A 693 -58.81 -29.83 -47.37
N LYS A 694 -58.62 -30.71 -48.36
CA LYS A 694 -57.38 -31.46 -48.52
C LYS A 694 -56.25 -30.59 -49.08
N SER A 695 -55.02 -30.86 -48.66
CA SER A 695 -53.83 -30.22 -49.25
C SER A 695 -53.88 -30.25 -50.78
N GLY A 696 -53.54 -29.14 -51.42
CA GLY A 696 -53.63 -28.94 -52.87
C GLY A 696 -55.01 -28.52 -53.40
N SER A 697 -56.06 -28.57 -52.59
CA SER A 697 -57.41 -28.16 -53.02
C SER A 697 -57.57 -26.64 -53.01
N SER A 698 -58.30 -26.13 -54.00
CA SER A 698 -58.68 -24.71 -54.08
C SER A 698 -59.95 -24.40 -53.29
N PHE A 699 -60.04 -23.19 -52.75
CA PHE A 699 -61.20 -22.65 -52.05
C PHE A 699 -61.24 -21.12 -52.18
N ASN A 700 -62.39 -20.51 -51.88
CA ASN A 700 -62.55 -19.07 -51.92
C ASN A 700 -62.36 -18.46 -50.53
N LEU A 701 -61.56 -17.40 -50.45
CA LEU A 701 -61.32 -16.62 -49.23
C LEU A 701 -62.30 -15.44 -49.18
N LEU A 702 -63.09 -15.33 -48.11
CA LEU A 702 -64.14 -14.31 -48.01
C LEU A 702 -63.81 -13.23 -46.98
N GLU A 703 -63.33 -13.63 -45.81
CA GLU A 703 -63.09 -12.69 -44.71
C GLU A 703 -62.04 -13.20 -43.73
N LYS A 704 -61.29 -12.28 -43.10
CA LYS A 704 -60.45 -12.55 -41.93
C LYS A 704 -60.80 -11.62 -40.78
N THR A 705 -61.16 -12.16 -39.63
CA THR A 705 -61.44 -11.40 -38.40
C THR A 705 -60.18 -11.14 -37.57
N ASN A 706 -60.24 -10.19 -36.62
CA ASN A 706 -59.10 -9.85 -35.74
C ASN A 706 -58.66 -11.02 -34.83
N ASP A 707 -59.59 -11.88 -34.43
CA ASP A 707 -59.34 -13.13 -33.71
C ASP A 707 -58.94 -14.30 -34.63
N TYR A 708 -58.48 -13.98 -35.85
CA TYR A 708 -57.92 -14.89 -36.85
C TYR A 708 -58.84 -16.01 -37.36
N TRP A 709 -60.15 -15.89 -37.12
CA TRP A 709 -61.12 -16.71 -37.84
C TRP A 709 -61.23 -16.24 -39.28
N VAL A 710 -61.18 -17.21 -40.20
CA VAL A 710 -61.23 -17.01 -41.63
C VAL A 710 -62.52 -17.60 -42.17
N ARG A 711 -63.34 -16.78 -42.82
CA ARG A 711 -64.53 -17.24 -43.54
C ARG A 711 -64.13 -17.61 -44.96
N VAL A 712 -64.54 -18.79 -45.40
CA VAL A 712 -64.21 -19.36 -46.71
C VAL A 712 -65.47 -19.90 -47.38
N SER A 713 -65.42 -20.07 -48.70
CA SER A 713 -66.45 -20.80 -49.46
C SER A 713 -65.84 -21.98 -50.21
N VAL A 714 -66.49 -23.14 -50.07
CA VAL A 714 -66.12 -24.40 -50.74
C VAL A 714 -67.38 -24.94 -51.42
N ASN A 715 -67.36 -25.05 -52.74
CA ASN A 715 -68.53 -25.44 -53.56
C ASN A 715 -69.77 -24.58 -53.25
N ASN A 716 -69.59 -23.25 -53.14
CA ASN A 716 -70.64 -22.28 -52.83
C ASN A 716 -71.29 -22.40 -51.44
N VAL A 717 -70.70 -23.19 -50.53
CA VAL A 717 -71.13 -23.25 -49.12
C VAL A 717 -70.07 -22.58 -48.26
N GLU A 718 -70.50 -21.70 -47.36
CA GLU A 718 -69.61 -20.98 -46.46
C GLU A 718 -69.23 -21.79 -45.22
N TYR A 719 -67.98 -21.64 -44.78
CA TYR A 719 -67.45 -22.26 -43.58
C TYR A 719 -66.44 -21.33 -42.89
N TRP A 720 -66.00 -21.75 -41.70
CA TRP A 720 -65.04 -21.01 -40.89
C TRP A 720 -63.81 -21.84 -40.50
N ILE A 721 -62.63 -21.24 -40.58
CA ILE A 721 -61.34 -21.84 -40.23
C ILE A 721 -60.68 -21.01 -39.12
N ASN A 722 -60.18 -21.65 -38.07
CA ASN A 722 -59.44 -21.00 -36.98
C ASN A 722 -58.01 -21.55 -36.79
N THR A 723 -57.59 -22.46 -37.67
CA THR A 723 -56.27 -23.11 -37.57
C THR A 723 -55.18 -22.37 -38.33
N ILE A 724 -55.53 -21.44 -39.24
CA ILE A 724 -54.57 -20.68 -40.03
C ILE A 724 -53.80 -19.71 -39.13
N LYS A 725 -52.47 -19.85 -39.14
CA LYS A 725 -51.57 -18.99 -38.37
C LYS A 725 -50.90 -17.97 -39.29
N PHE A 726 -51.26 -16.70 -39.16
CA PHE A 726 -50.86 -15.66 -40.12
C PHE A 726 -49.37 -15.27 -40.07
N ASP A 727 -48.71 -15.51 -38.94
CA ASP A 727 -47.25 -15.42 -38.76
C ASP A 727 -46.49 -16.48 -39.59
N LYS A 728 -47.18 -17.52 -40.06
CA LYS A 728 -46.64 -18.60 -40.90
C LYS A 728 -47.67 -19.11 -41.91
N TYR A 729 -48.46 -18.18 -42.48
CA TYR A 729 -49.62 -18.53 -43.32
C TYR A 729 -49.23 -19.40 -44.53
N LYS A 730 -47.99 -19.29 -45.02
CA LYS A 730 -47.44 -20.06 -46.15
C LYS A 730 -47.48 -21.58 -45.94
N ASN A 731 -47.55 -22.04 -44.68
CA ASN A 731 -47.72 -23.46 -44.37
C ASN A 731 -49.18 -23.93 -44.51
N TYR A 732 -50.14 -22.99 -44.55
CA TYR A 732 -51.57 -23.26 -44.52
C TYR A 732 -52.21 -23.03 -45.88
N LEU A 733 -51.86 -21.93 -46.55
CA LEU A 733 -52.49 -21.53 -47.80
C LEU A 733 -51.56 -20.66 -48.66
N ALA A 734 -51.85 -20.61 -49.95
CA ALA A 734 -51.33 -19.62 -50.89
C ALA A 734 -52.50 -18.96 -51.61
N VAL A 735 -52.62 -17.64 -51.51
CA VAL A 735 -53.66 -16.85 -52.19
C VAL A 735 -53.18 -16.46 -53.57
N GLN A 736 -53.96 -16.82 -54.59
CA GLN A 736 -53.52 -16.67 -55.98
C GLN A 736 -53.72 -15.24 -56.48
N ASN A 737 -54.78 -14.56 -56.06
CA ASN A 737 -55.26 -13.38 -56.78
C ASN A 737 -55.72 -12.21 -55.91
N LEU A 738 -55.28 -12.13 -54.66
CA LEU A 738 -55.52 -10.98 -53.80
C LEU A 738 -54.44 -9.92 -53.99
N GLY A 739 -54.86 -8.74 -54.42
CA GLY A 739 -54.04 -7.53 -54.40
C GLY A 739 -54.55 -6.51 -53.38
N ARG A 740 -53.71 -5.54 -53.05
CA ARG A 740 -54.07 -4.35 -52.28
C ARG A 740 -53.43 -3.12 -52.89
N ILE A 741 -54.19 -2.04 -52.97
CA ILE A 741 -53.68 -0.76 -53.44
C ILE A 741 -52.65 -0.16 -52.48
N THR A 742 -51.51 0.26 -53.02
CA THR A 742 -50.39 0.89 -52.30
C THR A 742 -49.91 2.17 -52.99
N GLY A 743 -49.19 3.02 -52.24
CA GLY A 743 -48.42 4.15 -52.78
C GLY A 743 -49.21 5.42 -53.11
N ALA A 744 -50.41 5.32 -53.69
CA ALA A 744 -51.24 6.49 -54.04
C ALA A 744 -52.56 6.51 -53.27
N SER A 745 -53.07 7.71 -52.97
CA SER A 745 -54.36 7.92 -52.28
C SER A 745 -55.55 7.44 -53.11
N SER A 746 -55.44 7.52 -54.43
CA SER A 746 -56.38 7.02 -55.42
C SER A 746 -55.63 6.49 -56.65
N VAL A 747 -56.09 5.37 -57.20
CA VAL A 747 -55.53 4.74 -58.40
C VAL A 747 -56.64 4.51 -59.40
N ASN A 748 -56.49 5.06 -60.61
CA ASN A 748 -57.46 4.91 -61.68
C ASN A 748 -57.52 3.44 -62.16
N ILE A 749 -58.75 2.98 -62.32
CA ILE A 749 -59.10 1.72 -62.96
C ILE A 749 -59.44 2.05 -64.41
N ARG A 750 -58.85 1.31 -65.35
CA ARG A 750 -58.90 1.67 -66.77
C ARG A 750 -59.44 0.56 -67.64
N LYS A 751 -60.06 0.93 -68.76
CA LYS A 751 -60.62 -0.01 -69.74
C LYS A 751 -59.54 -0.89 -70.38
N ASP A 752 -58.41 -0.28 -70.72
CA ASP A 752 -57.26 -0.95 -71.34
C ASP A 752 -55.96 -0.69 -70.55
N ALA A 753 -54.95 -1.54 -70.74
CA ALA A 753 -53.66 -1.51 -70.05
C ALA A 753 -52.71 -0.36 -70.48
N THR A 754 -53.21 0.88 -70.47
CA THR A 754 -52.48 2.10 -70.82
C THR A 754 -53.03 3.29 -70.03
N VAL A 755 -52.20 4.31 -69.77
CA VAL A 755 -52.62 5.53 -69.06
C VAL A 755 -53.56 6.43 -69.89
N SER A 756 -53.66 6.20 -71.21
CA SER A 756 -54.50 6.99 -72.12
C SER A 756 -55.92 6.45 -72.29
N SER A 757 -56.23 5.26 -71.76
CA SER A 757 -57.56 4.64 -71.92
C SER A 757 -58.57 5.20 -70.92
N ASP A 758 -59.86 5.03 -71.23
CA ASP A 758 -60.98 5.48 -70.42
C ASP A 758 -60.85 5.02 -68.96
N ILE A 759 -61.12 5.94 -68.04
CA ILE A 759 -61.18 5.67 -66.61
C ILE A 759 -62.57 5.09 -66.32
N LEU A 760 -62.61 3.83 -65.88
CA LEU A 760 -63.84 3.14 -65.46
C LEU A 760 -64.18 3.40 -63.99
N GLY A 761 -63.21 3.88 -63.21
CA GLY A 761 -63.37 4.20 -61.81
C GLY A 761 -62.02 4.41 -61.12
N SER A 762 -62.00 4.34 -59.80
CA SER A 762 -60.75 4.38 -59.04
C SER A 762 -60.84 3.53 -57.78
N TYR A 763 -59.72 2.96 -57.38
CA TYR A 763 -59.55 2.36 -56.07
C TYR A 763 -58.86 3.35 -55.13
N LYS A 764 -59.29 3.37 -53.86
CA LYS A 764 -58.61 4.12 -52.80
C LYS A 764 -57.43 3.32 -52.26
N LEU A 765 -56.46 4.02 -51.65
CA LEU A 765 -55.37 3.39 -50.90
C LEU A 765 -55.90 2.31 -49.96
N ASN A 766 -55.21 1.17 -49.92
CA ASN A 766 -55.55 -0.01 -49.11
C ASN A 766 -56.84 -0.74 -49.49
N ASN A 767 -57.54 -0.38 -50.57
CA ASN A 767 -58.59 -1.25 -51.11
C ASN A 767 -57.99 -2.58 -51.56
N TYR A 768 -58.67 -3.68 -51.22
CA TYR A 768 -58.37 -4.98 -51.78
C TYR A 768 -58.89 -5.07 -53.21
N VAL A 769 -58.16 -5.74 -54.08
CA VAL A 769 -58.50 -5.92 -55.50
C VAL A 769 -58.45 -7.40 -55.88
N SER A 770 -59.40 -7.84 -56.71
CA SER A 770 -59.42 -9.18 -57.28
C SER A 770 -58.65 -9.17 -58.59
N ILE A 771 -57.42 -9.69 -58.57
CA ILE A 771 -56.62 -9.87 -59.79
C ILE A 771 -57.23 -11.05 -60.56
N VAL A 772 -57.24 -11.01 -61.89
CA VAL A 772 -57.70 -12.15 -62.67
C VAL A 772 -56.57 -13.19 -62.72
N PRO A 773 -56.72 -14.41 -62.19
CA PRO A 773 -55.69 -15.43 -62.28
C PRO A 773 -55.66 -16.06 -63.69
N GLN A 774 -54.50 -16.55 -64.10
CA GLN A 774 -54.32 -17.44 -65.25
C GLN A 774 -54.64 -18.89 -64.84
N LYS A 775 -54.69 -19.82 -65.80
CA LYS A 775 -54.95 -21.26 -65.54
C LYS A 775 -53.92 -21.88 -64.59
N ASP A 776 -52.68 -21.39 -64.59
CA ASP A 776 -51.60 -21.83 -63.71
C ASP A 776 -51.60 -21.15 -62.32
N GLY A 777 -52.59 -20.27 -62.05
CA GLY A 777 -52.71 -19.52 -60.80
C GLY A 777 -51.86 -18.25 -60.72
N THR A 778 -51.09 -17.91 -61.75
CA THR A 778 -50.34 -16.66 -61.82
C THR A 778 -51.25 -15.47 -62.13
N ALA A 779 -50.81 -14.25 -61.86
CA ALA A 779 -51.60 -13.05 -62.16
C ALA A 779 -51.68 -12.79 -63.68
N THR A 780 -52.86 -12.43 -64.18
CA THR A 780 -53.03 -11.94 -65.56
C THR A 780 -52.47 -10.53 -65.68
N MET A 781 -51.47 -10.35 -66.53
CA MET A 781 -50.81 -9.05 -66.77
C MET A 781 -50.78 -8.72 -68.27
N ASN A 782 -50.56 -7.45 -68.60
CA ASN A 782 -50.28 -7.06 -69.98
C ASN A 782 -48.88 -7.56 -70.40
N SER A 783 -48.55 -7.48 -71.70
CA SER A 783 -47.29 -8.00 -72.26
C SER A 783 -46.04 -7.42 -71.61
N THR A 784 -46.10 -6.16 -71.13
CA THR A 784 -44.98 -5.49 -70.45
C THR A 784 -44.96 -5.69 -68.93
N LYS A 785 -45.90 -6.46 -68.36
CA LYS A 785 -46.03 -6.70 -66.92
C LYS A 785 -46.13 -5.42 -66.07
N THR A 786 -46.72 -4.37 -66.62
CA THR A 786 -46.91 -3.07 -65.94
C THR A 786 -48.35 -2.85 -65.47
N TRP A 787 -49.29 -3.72 -65.89
CA TRP A 787 -50.70 -3.66 -65.52
C TRP A 787 -51.21 -5.04 -65.10
N TYR A 788 -52.03 -5.08 -64.06
CA TYR A 788 -52.84 -6.23 -63.67
C TYR A 788 -54.23 -6.12 -64.27
N LYS A 789 -54.74 -7.22 -64.83
CA LYS A 789 -56.18 -7.35 -65.12
C LYS A 789 -56.90 -7.64 -63.81
N VAL A 790 -57.95 -6.90 -63.51
CA VAL A 790 -58.75 -7.02 -62.29
C VAL A 790 -60.22 -7.24 -62.61
N GLN A 791 -60.92 -7.92 -61.71
CA GLN A 791 -62.38 -8.07 -61.75
C GLN A 791 -63.02 -7.11 -60.74
N LEU A 792 -64.00 -6.33 -61.20
CA LEU A 792 -64.76 -5.40 -60.38
C LEU A 792 -65.93 -6.10 -59.70
N SER A 793 -66.58 -5.43 -58.74
CA SER A 793 -67.69 -5.99 -57.96
C SER A 793 -68.93 -6.33 -58.78
N ASP A 794 -69.13 -5.68 -59.93
CA ASP A 794 -70.20 -5.98 -60.88
C ASP A 794 -69.84 -7.12 -61.85
N GLY A 795 -68.66 -7.71 -61.70
CA GLY A 795 -68.13 -8.79 -62.53
C GLY A 795 -67.40 -8.31 -63.79
N THR A 796 -67.39 -7.01 -64.10
CA THR A 796 -66.67 -6.46 -65.26
C THR A 796 -65.15 -6.54 -65.08
N PHE A 797 -64.42 -6.53 -66.19
CA PHE A 797 -62.96 -6.57 -66.18
C PHE A 797 -62.36 -5.22 -66.52
N ALA A 798 -61.28 -4.88 -65.81
CA ALA A 798 -60.53 -3.66 -66.03
C ALA A 798 -59.04 -3.87 -65.79
N TRP A 799 -58.25 -2.80 -65.94
CA TRP A 799 -56.80 -2.79 -65.73
C TRP A 799 -56.41 -1.77 -64.66
N VAL A 800 -55.47 -2.17 -63.81
CA VAL A 800 -54.85 -1.32 -62.79
C VAL A 800 -53.33 -1.41 -62.91
N SER A 801 -52.62 -0.30 -62.72
CA SER A 801 -51.17 -0.29 -62.80
C SER A 801 -50.57 -1.14 -61.69
N ALA A 802 -49.69 -2.08 -62.07
CA ALA A 802 -49.05 -3.01 -61.15
C ALA A 802 -48.16 -2.31 -60.11
N THR A 803 -47.65 -1.11 -60.44
CA THR A 803 -46.85 -0.25 -59.55
C THR A 803 -47.58 0.07 -58.24
N TYR A 804 -48.91 0.13 -58.26
CA TYR A 804 -49.73 0.48 -57.10
C TYR A 804 -50.45 -0.71 -56.49
N VAL A 805 -50.07 -1.95 -56.80
CA VAL A 805 -50.72 -3.16 -56.25
C VAL A 805 -49.69 -4.05 -55.56
N ALA A 806 -49.79 -4.17 -54.25
CA ALA A 806 -49.11 -5.24 -53.50
C ALA A 806 -49.95 -6.51 -53.56
N ARG A 807 -49.36 -7.63 -53.95
CA ARG A 807 -50.01 -8.95 -53.83
C ARG A 807 -49.91 -9.42 -52.39
N GLU A 808 -51.02 -9.88 -51.83
CA GLU A 808 -51.12 -10.26 -50.42
C GLU A 808 -51.26 -11.78 -50.30
N LEU A 809 -50.61 -12.37 -49.27
CA LEU A 809 -50.69 -13.79 -48.93
C LEU A 809 -50.31 -14.79 -50.05
N GLN A 810 -49.28 -14.46 -50.85
CA GLN A 810 -48.74 -15.36 -51.89
C GLN A 810 -48.24 -16.69 -51.34
#